data_AF-A0A815CDC4-F1
#
_entry.id   AF-A0A815CDC4-F1
#
_cell.length_a   1.000
_cell.length_b   1.000
_cell.length_c   1.000
_cell.angle_alpha   90.00
_cell.angle_beta   90.00
_cell.angle_gamma   90.00
#
_symmetry.space_group_name_H-M   'P 1'
#
loop_
_entity.id
_entity.type
_entity.pdbx_description
1 polymer ?
#
loop_
_entity_poly.entity_id
_entity_poly.type
_entity_poly.pdbx_seq_one_letter_code
_entity_poly.pdbx_strand_id
1 'polypeptide(L)'
;MDSQPKSKVSYDPVPTNASSRSKKCSISLLSGTIIVLLLISIIGLSILHFTERNEILDKHTKSAALVNDTSDLCLAPECIKAASSLLESIDITVDPCENFYMFTCGKWIKNARIPSNNDEQSSRSQMSTKLENVLVDILSSSPPHETIESKAIVNARRWYSSCINESSIEMEGVDLILSFIKTELGGWPVLLGPTWNESTFDFYRLMLKLSQHNNFMLYTVQTAIYRKNSSMRSIEIDPTTFFINDAIRLHKSKKESYLSAFYEFAAALTDDTSNIMNDALDVLTLQIEILQLFTNGISSLSNNTIHTTVGNLSSTIEIGSDFTDYVRRLYLFGNVSLIDTDIVTVIQPNILRNISSFINLQSPRTVQNYLIWRFMMNRVWNMPKQFRDMEKQNEDIFHGTSYEQRRSVRCSQYLSHAMGPVISKIYIDKYFNKHSQKQAHEMVNNIRNVFINMVNQSTWMDLKSKITTIKKIRAIKEKIGYPVYLENDDMVKLEKEYEEYKFNSSFMSNALRLIQLNSKRNLQIFRDPIDKNEWTEALPTSISAMYHILFNDITFPAAFLQTPIFDQYVPMYLNYGAIGFVMGHEITHSLGDRSRNVDMDAHKVSLWTNETIDAFDKRKECIIEQYNNYTLTQVNLQMNGEKTQSENIADIVGLKQAFFAYQKWAETHKNVDKKLPGLTKYSAEQMFFLNFGHICCTKMSVGAAYSYVLKDTHSPPEFRINGPTSNFVEFDRVFDCQPGQDKHISWTSPFDKVHGIFNDEMELADKLCLHVRHLSSCLTSISIFNPLERTIHSLDAEQTTFMWFQLFVEILLRLKVTSAAQNRMREECCSNYASN
;
A
#
# COMPACT_ATOMS: atom_id res chain seq x y z
N MET A 1 13.98 75.32 -24.57
CA MET A 1 14.62 75.77 -25.82
C MET A 1 13.66 75.42 -26.94
N ASP A 2 12.64 76.26 -27.16
CA ASP A 2 12.69 77.46 -28.02
C ASP A 2 12.67 77.06 -29.50
N SER A 3 11.53 77.13 -30.20
CA SER A 3 10.84 78.32 -30.73
C SER A 3 11.35 78.75 -32.13
N GLN A 4 10.62 78.29 -33.18
CA GLN A 4 10.15 79.01 -34.41
C GLN A 4 11.16 79.85 -35.28
N PRO A 5 10.79 80.46 -36.44
CA PRO A 5 10.25 79.94 -37.72
C PRO A 5 10.86 80.65 -38.98
N LYS A 6 10.15 80.59 -40.15
CA LYS A 6 10.25 81.39 -41.43
C LYS A 6 11.12 80.74 -42.54
N SER A 7 10.85 80.85 -43.85
CA SER A 7 10.21 81.92 -44.64
C SER A 7 9.68 81.49 -46.03
N LYS A 8 8.68 82.23 -46.52
CA LYS A 8 8.14 82.32 -47.90
C LYS A 8 9.16 82.84 -48.92
N VAL A 9 8.95 82.54 -50.22
CA VAL A 9 9.13 83.49 -51.34
C VAL A 9 8.07 83.26 -52.43
N SER A 10 7.51 84.35 -52.94
CA SER A 10 6.63 84.52 -54.11
C SER A 10 7.31 85.51 -55.07
N TYR A 11 7.05 85.46 -56.38
CA TYR A 11 7.02 86.61 -57.32
C TYR A 11 6.51 86.18 -58.72
N ASP A 12 5.23 86.46 -59.02
CA ASP A 12 4.66 87.36 -60.07
C ASP A 12 5.22 87.48 -61.53
N PRO A 13 4.40 87.99 -62.51
CA PRO A 13 4.19 87.35 -63.82
C PRO A 13 4.40 88.23 -65.10
N VAL A 14 3.98 87.68 -66.28
CA VAL A 14 3.53 88.34 -67.57
C VAL A 14 4.63 88.55 -68.66
N PRO A 15 4.41 88.62 -70.02
CA PRO A 15 3.27 88.28 -70.94
C PRO A 15 3.59 87.48 -72.26
N THR A 16 2.51 86.96 -72.88
CA THR A 16 2.09 86.88 -74.32
C THR A 16 2.94 86.29 -75.47
N ASN A 17 2.23 85.41 -76.21
CA ASN A 17 2.11 85.22 -77.67
C ASN A 17 3.34 84.82 -78.51
N ALA A 18 3.26 83.66 -79.19
CA ALA A 18 2.67 83.56 -80.55
C ALA A 18 3.03 82.23 -81.24
N SER A 19 2.02 81.60 -81.85
CA SER A 19 2.09 80.71 -83.03
C SER A 19 2.85 79.37 -82.90
N SER A 20 2.66 78.38 -83.74
CA SER A 20 1.50 77.77 -84.38
C SER A 20 2.01 76.45 -84.95
N ARG A 21 1.09 75.50 -85.14
CA ARG A 21 1.17 74.33 -86.04
C ARG A 21 1.94 73.08 -85.59
N SER A 22 1.15 71.99 -85.66
CA SER A 22 1.51 70.65 -86.13
C SER A 22 2.13 69.74 -85.06
N LYS A 23 1.61 68.57 -84.72
CA LYS A 23 0.68 67.68 -85.40
C LYS A 23 0.04 66.73 -84.37
N LYS A 24 -1.23 66.43 -84.60
CA LYS A 24 -1.99 65.32 -84.00
C LYS A 24 -1.23 64.00 -84.23
N CYS A 25 -0.64 63.43 -83.18
CA CYS A 25 -0.28 62.01 -83.13
C CYS A 25 0.05 61.54 -81.69
N SER A 26 -0.89 61.69 -80.73
CA SER A 26 -0.69 61.05 -79.40
C SER A 26 -1.97 60.82 -78.56
N ILE A 27 -3.16 60.77 -79.17
CA ILE A 27 -4.43 60.62 -78.41
C ILE A 27 -4.90 59.15 -78.33
N SER A 28 -4.38 58.22 -79.14
CA SER A 28 -4.78 56.80 -79.06
C SER A 28 -3.94 55.93 -78.11
N LEU A 29 -2.76 56.38 -77.67
CA LEU A 29 -1.94 55.64 -76.70
C LEU A 29 -2.33 55.93 -75.23
N LEU A 30 -2.81 57.15 -74.93
CA LEU A 30 -3.17 57.59 -73.57
C LEU A 30 -4.46 56.94 -73.04
N SER A 31 -5.44 56.63 -73.89
CA SER A 31 -6.69 55.97 -73.48
C SER A 31 -6.49 54.49 -73.13
N GLY A 32 -5.61 53.78 -73.85
CA GLY A 32 -5.28 52.39 -73.56
C GLY A 32 -4.54 52.21 -72.23
N THR A 33 -3.62 53.13 -71.89
CA THR A 33 -2.85 53.04 -70.63
C THR A 33 -3.74 53.28 -69.42
N ILE A 34 -4.70 54.20 -69.50
CA ILE A 34 -5.63 54.50 -68.39
C ILE A 34 -6.55 53.30 -68.11
N ILE A 35 -7.03 52.61 -69.15
CA ILE A 35 -7.87 51.41 -68.98
C ILE A 35 -7.08 50.26 -68.35
N VAL A 36 -5.83 50.05 -68.77
CA VAL A 36 -4.97 49.02 -68.18
C VAL A 36 -4.65 49.34 -66.72
N LEU A 37 -4.38 50.60 -66.37
CA LEU A 37 -4.13 51.01 -64.98
C LEU A 37 -5.38 50.87 -64.10
N LEU A 38 -6.57 51.15 -64.63
CA LEU A 38 -7.84 50.92 -63.93
C LEU A 38 -8.09 49.43 -63.69
N LEU A 39 -7.83 48.57 -64.68
CA LEU A 39 -7.94 47.13 -64.53
C LEU A 39 -6.96 46.59 -63.49
N ILE A 40 -5.70 47.04 -63.52
CA ILE A 40 -4.70 46.66 -62.51
C ILE A 40 -5.12 47.13 -61.11
N SER A 41 -5.68 48.34 -60.99
CA SER A 41 -6.20 48.84 -59.71
C SER A 41 -7.38 48.03 -59.19
N ILE A 42 -8.30 47.62 -60.06
CA ILE A 42 -9.47 46.80 -59.68
C ILE A 42 -9.03 45.40 -59.26
N ILE A 43 -8.09 44.79 -60.00
CA ILE A 43 -7.50 43.50 -59.65
C ILE A 43 -6.76 43.61 -58.30
N GLY A 44 -5.96 44.67 -58.12
CA GLY A 44 -5.25 44.93 -56.87
C GLY A 44 -6.19 45.09 -55.67
N LEU A 45 -7.27 45.85 -55.81
CA LEU A 45 -8.31 46.00 -54.79
C LEU A 45 -9.05 44.68 -54.52
N SER A 46 -9.33 43.90 -55.55
CA SER A 46 -9.98 42.58 -55.41
C SER A 46 -9.08 41.59 -54.67
N ILE A 47 -7.77 41.59 -54.97
CA ILE A 47 -6.79 40.77 -54.26
C ILE A 47 -6.68 41.21 -52.80
N LEU A 48 -6.58 42.53 -52.53
CA LEU A 48 -6.53 43.08 -51.17
C LEU A 48 -7.76 42.68 -50.35
N HIS A 49 -8.95 42.81 -50.94
CA HIS A 49 -10.20 42.44 -50.26
C HIS A 49 -10.32 40.93 -50.04
N PHE A 50 -9.81 40.13 -50.98
CA PHE A 50 -9.73 38.67 -50.84
C PHE A 50 -8.74 38.25 -49.75
N THR A 51 -7.57 38.90 -49.67
CA THR A 51 -6.56 38.63 -48.62
C THR A 51 -7.08 39.04 -47.24
N GLU A 52 -7.69 40.20 -47.11
CA GLU A 52 -8.24 40.70 -45.84
C GLU A 52 -9.41 39.81 -45.36
N ARG A 53 -10.28 39.39 -46.27
CA ARG A 53 -11.37 38.45 -45.96
C ARG A 53 -10.85 37.08 -45.53
N ASN A 54 -9.80 36.55 -46.18
CA ASN A 54 -9.19 35.28 -45.79
C ASN A 54 -8.47 35.38 -44.44
N GLU A 55 -7.83 36.51 -44.14
CA GLU A 55 -7.18 36.74 -42.85
C GLU A 55 -8.21 36.83 -41.71
N ILE A 56 -9.36 37.47 -41.95
CA ILE A 56 -10.51 37.50 -41.02
C ILE A 56 -11.12 36.10 -40.86
N LEU A 57 -11.29 35.34 -41.95
CA LEU A 57 -11.79 33.97 -41.89
C LEU A 57 -10.84 33.06 -41.11
N ASP A 58 -9.53 33.16 -41.34
CA ASP A 58 -8.51 32.36 -40.65
C ASP A 58 -8.45 32.72 -39.15
N LYS A 59 -8.61 34.01 -38.81
CA LYS A 59 -8.69 34.48 -37.42
C LYS A 59 -9.96 34.00 -36.71
N HIS A 60 -11.10 34.00 -37.39
CA HIS A 60 -12.35 33.42 -36.86
C HIS A 60 -12.29 31.90 -36.75
N THR A 61 -11.64 31.21 -37.69
CA THR A 61 -11.48 29.75 -37.68
C THR A 61 -10.52 29.31 -36.58
N LYS A 62 -9.40 30.03 -36.37
CA LYS A 62 -8.46 29.82 -35.26
C LYS A 62 -9.09 30.15 -33.90
N SER A 63 -9.89 31.20 -33.81
CA SER A 63 -10.62 31.54 -32.58
C SER A 63 -11.72 30.51 -32.26
N ALA A 64 -12.44 30.01 -33.26
CA ALA A 64 -13.44 28.95 -33.08
C ALA A 64 -12.79 27.59 -32.74
N ALA A 65 -11.62 27.29 -33.31
CA ALA A 65 -10.84 26.10 -32.98
C ALA A 65 -10.26 26.15 -31.56
N LEU A 66 -9.74 27.31 -31.11
CA LEU A 66 -9.27 27.49 -29.72
C LEU A 66 -10.41 27.40 -28.69
N VAL A 67 -11.59 27.93 -29.02
CA VAL A 67 -12.76 27.88 -28.12
C VAL A 67 -13.31 26.43 -28.01
N ASN A 68 -13.26 25.64 -29.09
CA ASN A 68 -13.62 24.21 -29.02
C ASN A 68 -12.60 23.39 -28.21
N ASP A 69 -11.30 23.67 -28.32
CA ASP A 69 -10.23 22.91 -27.65
C ASP A 69 -10.21 23.12 -26.13
N THR A 70 -10.60 24.31 -25.64
CA THR A 70 -10.68 24.59 -24.19
C THR A 70 -11.90 24.00 -23.50
N SER A 71 -12.96 23.63 -24.24
CA SER A 71 -14.20 23.10 -23.65
C SER A 71 -14.06 21.67 -23.12
N ASP A 72 -13.13 20.90 -23.70
CA ASP A 72 -12.81 19.49 -23.36
C ASP A 72 -11.72 19.38 -22.26
N LEU A 73 -11.18 20.49 -21.78
CA LEU A 73 -10.13 20.52 -20.75
C LEU A 73 -10.69 20.63 -19.34
N CYS A 74 -10.09 19.88 -18.40
CA CYS A 74 -10.30 20.10 -16.98
C CYS A 74 -9.36 21.20 -16.46
N LEU A 75 -9.93 22.38 -16.17
CA LEU A 75 -9.18 23.54 -15.66
C LEU A 75 -9.40 23.80 -14.16
N ALA A 76 -10.02 22.84 -13.44
CA ALA A 76 -10.10 22.90 -11.99
C ALA A 76 -8.67 22.92 -11.38
N PRO A 77 -8.44 23.62 -10.26
CA PRO A 77 -7.12 23.65 -9.60
C PRO A 77 -6.52 22.27 -9.35
N GLU A 78 -7.35 21.29 -9.01
CA GLU A 78 -7.00 19.89 -8.75
C GLU A 78 -6.49 19.21 -10.03
N CYS A 79 -7.16 19.44 -11.16
CA CYS A 79 -6.73 18.95 -12.48
C CYS A 79 -5.40 19.55 -12.92
N ILE A 80 -5.19 20.85 -12.68
CA ILE A 80 -3.93 21.52 -13.02
C ILE A 80 -2.79 20.95 -12.17
N LYS A 81 -3.00 20.72 -10.88
CA LYS A 81 -2.02 20.09 -9.98
C LYS A 81 -1.70 18.66 -10.41
N ALA A 82 -2.73 17.85 -10.73
CA ALA A 82 -2.55 16.49 -11.22
C ALA A 82 -1.76 16.46 -12.54
N ALA A 83 -2.07 17.37 -13.47
CA ALA A 83 -1.34 17.50 -14.72
C ALA A 83 0.14 17.86 -14.51
N SER A 84 0.42 18.85 -13.64
CA SER A 84 1.80 19.23 -13.29
C SER A 84 2.57 18.05 -12.71
N SER A 85 1.96 17.34 -11.74
CA SER A 85 2.58 16.20 -11.06
C SER A 85 2.95 15.08 -12.04
N LEU A 86 2.05 14.75 -12.98
CA LEU A 86 2.30 13.74 -14.01
C LEU A 86 3.38 14.19 -15.01
N LEU A 87 3.35 15.45 -15.47
CA LEU A 87 4.35 15.99 -16.39
C LEU A 87 5.76 16.01 -15.78
N GLU A 88 5.87 16.27 -14.48
CA GLU A 88 7.12 16.23 -13.72
C GLU A 88 7.62 14.79 -13.47
N SER A 89 6.74 13.80 -13.60
CA SER A 89 7.02 12.38 -13.35
C SER A 89 7.44 11.61 -14.59
N ILE A 90 6.71 11.81 -15.71
CA ILE A 90 6.84 11.02 -16.92
C ILE A 90 8.17 11.29 -17.64
N ASP A 91 8.93 10.24 -17.89
CA ASP A 91 10.13 10.24 -18.70
C ASP A 91 9.86 9.67 -20.10
N ILE A 92 9.58 10.57 -21.04
CA ILE A 92 9.31 10.23 -22.45
C ILE A 92 10.52 9.69 -23.22
N THR A 93 11.70 9.64 -22.60
CA THR A 93 12.91 9.06 -23.23
C THR A 93 12.98 7.54 -23.09
N VAL A 94 12.12 6.98 -22.24
CA VAL A 94 11.97 5.54 -22.01
C VAL A 94 10.76 5.05 -22.79
N ASP A 95 10.85 3.88 -23.42
CA ASP A 95 9.70 3.26 -24.06
C ASP A 95 8.78 2.65 -22.96
N PRO A 96 7.47 3.01 -22.91
CA PRO A 96 6.53 2.40 -21.97
C PRO A 96 6.42 0.88 -22.10
N CYS A 97 6.70 0.31 -23.27
CA CYS A 97 6.67 -1.12 -23.53
C CYS A 97 7.95 -1.84 -23.05
N GLU A 98 9.05 -1.12 -22.88
CA GLU A 98 10.29 -1.66 -22.30
C GLU A 98 10.27 -1.56 -20.78
N ASN A 99 10.08 -0.34 -20.23
CA ASN A 99 10.09 -0.10 -18.79
C ASN A 99 9.01 0.91 -18.39
N PHE A 100 7.81 0.40 -18.09
CA PHE A 100 6.70 1.29 -17.73
C PHE A 100 6.94 2.02 -16.41
N TYR A 101 7.64 1.41 -15.44
CA TYR A 101 8.07 2.09 -14.21
C TYR A 101 8.96 3.30 -14.51
N MET A 102 10.01 3.14 -15.30
CA MET A 102 10.91 4.25 -15.63
C MET A 102 10.25 5.28 -16.55
N PHE A 103 9.36 4.86 -17.45
CA PHE A 103 8.54 5.78 -18.25
C PHE A 103 7.63 6.65 -17.37
N THR A 104 6.98 6.07 -16.37
CA THR A 104 6.04 6.81 -15.50
C THR A 104 6.74 7.59 -14.38
N CYS A 105 7.83 7.06 -13.83
CA CYS A 105 8.47 7.56 -12.61
C CYS A 105 9.90 8.11 -12.81
N GLY A 106 10.52 7.93 -13.97
CA GLY A 106 11.97 8.20 -14.16
C GLY A 106 12.39 9.61 -13.77
N LYS A 107 11.65 10.64 -14.22
CA LYS A 107 11.93 12.03 -13.81
C LYS A 107 11.61 12.28 -12.35
N TRP A 108 10.53 11.70 -11.85
CA TRP A 108 10.15 11.82 -10.44
C TRP A 108 11.26 11.31 -9.52
N ILE A 109 11.79 10.11 -9.77
CA ILE A 109 12.86 9.48 -8.98
C ILE A 109 14.15 10.30 -9.04
N LYS A 110 14.47 10.85 -10.22
CA LYS A 110 15.64 11.72 -10.41
C LYS A 110 15.55 12.98 -9.55
N ASN A 111 14.36 13.59 -9.47
CA ASN A 111 14.13 14.86 -8.77
C ASN A 111 13.80 14.68 -7.28
N ALA A 112 13.20 13.56 -6.89
CA ALA A 112 12.81 13.27 -5.53
C ALA A 112 14.03 13.27 -4.60
N ARG A 113 13.86 13.82 -3.40
CA ARG A 113 14.86 13.79 -2.34
C ARG A 113 14.25 13.02 -1.17
N ILE A 114 14.98 12.03 -0.70
CA ILE A 114 14.62 11.32 0.53
C ILE A 114 14.95 12.28 1.68
N PRO A 115 13.95 12.71 2.47
CA PRO A 115 14.18 13.54 3.63
C PRO A 115 15.10 12.82 4.62
N SER A 116 15.91 13.57 5.39
CA SER A 116 16.83 12.96 6.38
C SER A 116 16.11 12.16 7.48
N ASN A 117 14.78 12.29 7.55
CA ASN A 117 13.91 11.63 8.49
C ASN A 117 13.13 10.44 7.96
N ASN A 118 13.47 9.96 6.78
CA ASN A 118 12.78 8.86 6.14
C ASN A 118 13.78 7.99 5.38
N ASP A 119 13.43 6.73 5.17
CA ASP A 119 14.23 5.81 4.35
C ASP A 119 13.75 5.75 2.90
N GLU A 120 12.61 6.36 2.60
CA GLU A 120 12.09 6.49 1.26
C GLU A 120 11.36 7.83 1.07
N GLN A 121 11.11 8.15 -0.19
CA GLN A 121 10.18 9.17 -0.62
C GLN A 121 9.20 8.49 -1.59
N SER A 122 7.92 8.60 -1.32
CA SER A 122 6.78 8.08 -2.11
C SER A 122 5.55 8.98 -1.96
N SER A 123 4.56 8.85 -2.84
CA SER A 123 3.25 9.51 -2.69
C SER A 123 2.62 9.24 -1.32
N ARG A 124 2.73 7.99 -0.83
CA ARG A 124 2.26 7.59 0.50
C ARG A 124 3.01 8.31 1.62
N SER A 125 4.34 8.36 1.57
CA SER A 125 5.14 9.07 2.58
C SER A 125 4.85 10.58 2.65
N GLN A 126 4.55 11.20 1.49
CA GLN A 126 4.15 12.61 1.41
C GLN A 126 2.78 12.84 2.06
N MET A 127 1.81 11.95 1.80
CA MET A 127 0.51 11.97 2.45
C MET A 127 0.62 11.78 3.96
N SER A 128 1.45 10.84 4.42
CA SER A 128 1.72 10.63 5.86
C SER A 128 2.31 11.89 6.49
N THR A 129 3.32 12.49 5.88
CA THR A 129 3.93 13.74 6.39
C THR A 129 2.92 14.89 6.44
N LYS A 130 2.07 15.04 5.42
CA LYS A 130 1.01 16.05 5.39
C LYS A 130 -0.02 15.80 6.49
N LEU A 131 -0.46 14.56 6.66
CA LEU A 131 -1.40 14.18 7.71
C LEU A 131 -0.81 14.45 9.09
N GLU A 132 0.44 14.07 9.34
CA GLU A 132 1.13 14.32 10.61
C GLU A 132 1.11 15.81 11.00
N ASN A 133 1.37 16.71 10.03
CA ASN A 133 1.27 18.15 10.26
C ASN A 133 -0.16 18.59 10.58
N VAL A 134 -1.15 18.07 9.84
CA VAL A 134 -2.57 18.34 10.11
C VAL A 134 -2.97 17.90 11.52
N LEU A 135 -2.52 16.73 11.98
CA LEU A 135 -2.82 16.23 13.32
C LEU A 135 -2.14 17.07 14.41
N VAL A 136 -0.89 17.51 14.17
CA VAL A 136 -0.20 18.48 15.03
C VAL A 136 -0.98 19.79 15.13
N ASP A 137 -1.45 20.33 14.01
CA ASP A 137 -2.24 21.57 13.99
C ASP A 137 -3.58 21.38 14.71
N ILE A 138 -4.25 20.23 14.51
CA ILE A 138 -5.48 19.87 15.23
C ILE A 138 -5.24 19.90 16.73
N LEU A 139 -4.14 19.33 17.23
CA LEU A 139 -3.87 19.23 18.68
C LEU A 139 -3.34 20.53 19.28
N SER A 140 -2.59 21.32 18.50
CA SER A 140 -1.95 22.56 18.96
C SER A 140 -2.85 23.78 18.92
N SER A 141 -3.90 23.77 18.08
CA SER A 141 -4.81 24.92 17.95
C SER A 141 -5.60 25.18 19.24
N SER A 142 -6.19 26.36 19.37
CA SER A 142 -7.30 26.59 20.31
C SER A 142 -8.63 26.40 19.56
N PRO A 143 -9.71 25.96 20.23
CA PRO A 143 -11.02 25.96 19.59
C PRO A 143 -11.40 27.39 19.18
N PRO A 144 -12.17 27.58 18.09
CA PRO A 144 -12.79 28.87 17.79
C PRO A 144 -13.56 29.39 19.01
N HIS A 145 -13.53 30.71 19.24
CA HIS A 145 -14.09 31.37 20.44
C HIS A 145 -15.60 31.15 20.71
N GLU A 146 -16.31 30.36 19.90
CA GLU A 146 -17.74 30.12 19.98
C GLU A 146 -18.14 28.62 20.08
N THR A 147 -17.19 27.68 20.05
CA THR A 147 -17.49 26.24 20.09
C THR A 147 -17.27 25.64 21.48
N ILE A 148 -18.31 25.00 22.04
CA ILE A 148 -18.18 24.14 23.23
C ILE A 148 -17.43 22.88 22.79
N GLU A 149 -16.16 22.79 23.18
CA GLU A 149 -15.33 21.63 22.86
C GLU A 149 -15.59 20.47 23.83
N SER A 150 -15.60 19.25 23.29
CA SER A 150 -15.72 18.01 24.06
C SER A 150 -14.63 17.87 25.12
N LYS A 151 -14.96 17.34 26.30
CA LYS A 151 -13.99 17.08 27.38
C LYS A 151 -12.92 16.09 26.92
N ALA A 152 -13.30 15.06 26.16
CA ALA A 152 -12.34 14.13 25.55
C ALA A 152 -11.30 14.87 24.69
N ILE A 153 -11.73 15.83 23.86
CA ILE A 153 -10.84 16.64 23.03
C ILE A 153 -9.96 17.56 23.89
N VAL A 154 -10.54 18.27 24.86
CA VAL A 154 -9.78 19.15 25.77
C VAL A 154 -8.70 18.37 26.52
N ASN A 155 -9.02 17.16 26.99
CA ASN A 155 -8.06 16.29 27.65
C ASN A 155 -6.97 15.79 26.68
N ALA A 156 -7.33 15.42 25.45
CA ALA A 156 -6.38 15.06 24.41
C ALA A 156 -5.37 16.20 24.15
N ARG A 157 -5.86 17.44 23.95
CA ARG A 157 -5.00 18.63 23.81
C ARG A 157 -4.14 18.85 25.06
N ARG A 158 -4.67 18.64 26.27
CA ARG A 158 -3.89 18.79 27.51
C ARG A 158 -2.75 17.79 27.61
N TRP A 159 -3.00 16.52 27.28
CA TRP A 159 -1.96 15.51 27.19
C TRP A 159 -0.87 15.94 26.19
N TYR A 160 -1.30 16.37 25.00
CA TYR A 160 -0.41 16.84 23.94
C TYR A 160 0.46 18.03 24.41
N SER A 161 -0.14 19.03 25.03
CA SER A 161 0.54 20.20 25.59
C SER A 161 1.58 19.82 26.66
N SER A 162 1.28 18.83 27.51
CA SER A 162 2.28 18.32 28.45
C SER A 162 3.44 17.64 27.72
N CYS A 163 3.16 16.89 26.65
CA CYS A 163 4.14 16.16 25.86
C CYS A 163 5.13 17.07 25.14
N ILE A 164 4.70 18.22 24.63
CA ILE A 164 5.58 19.17 23.92
C ILE A 164 6.32 20.14 24.86
N ASN A 165 5.97 20.19 26.15
CA ASN A 165 6.59 21.08 27.13
C ASN A 165 7.90 20.48 27.67
N GLU A 166 8.98 20.62 26.90
CA GLU A 166 10.29 20.05 27.24
C GLU A 166 10.82 20.58 28.58
N SER A 167 10.63 21.86 28.91
CA SER A 167 11.08 22.42 30.19
C SER A 167 10.52 21.66 31.40
N SER A 168 9.24 21.26 31.37
CA SER A 168 8.66 20.44 32.44
C SER A 168 9.34 19.09 32.52
N ILE A 169 9.57 18.44 31.38
CA ILE A 169 10.17 17.11 31.29
C ILE A 169 11.59 17.10 31.84
N GLU A 170 12.40 18.12 31.50
CA GLU A 170 13.75 18.28 32.02
C GLU A 170 13.77 18.44 33.55
N MET A 171 12.78 19.13 34.13
CA MET A 171 12.73 19.42 35.57
C MET A 171 12.26 18.24 36.44
N GLU A 172 11.28 17.45 35.99
CA GLU A 172 10.62 16.44 36.85
C GLU A 172 10.69 15.00 36.33
N GLY A 173 11.11 14.79 35.08
CA GLY A 173 10.92 13.51 34.39
C GLY A 173 11.64 12.32 35.03
N VAL A 174 12.89 12.52 35.48
CA VAL A 174 13.70 11.48 36.14
C VAL A 174 13.13 11.12 37.50
N ASP A 175 12.83 12.12 38.34
CA ASP A 175 12.32 11.88 39.69
C ASP A 175 10.99 11.13 39.68
N LEU A 176 10.08 11.48 38.76
CA LEU A 176 8.78 10.83 38.64
C LEU A 176 8.91 9.36 38.23
N ILE A 177 9.76 9.04 37.24
CA ILE A 177 9.91 7.65 36.79
C ILE A 177 10.65 6.80 37.83
N LEU A 178 11.68 7.35 38.50
CA LEU A 178 12.37 6.64 39.59
C LEU A 178 11.46 6.43 40.79
N SER A 179 10.62 7.41 41.14
CA SER A 179 9.59 7.25 42.16
C SER A 179 8.63 6.14 41.79
N PHE A 180 8.13 6.10 40.55
CA PHE A 180 7.25 5.05 40.06
C PHE A 180 7.91 3.66 40.13
N ILE A 181 9.16 3.52 39.69
CA ILE A 181 9.90 2.26 39.78
C ILE A 181 10.01 1.81 41.24
N LYS A 182 10.34 2.71 42.15
CA LYS A 182 10.49 2.42 43.58
C LYS A 182 9.16 2.00 44.23
N THR A 183 8.08 2.73 43.98
CA THR A 183 6.80 2.51 44.69
C THR A 183 5.94 1.43 44.04
N GLU A 184 5.89 1.37 42.72
CA GLU A 184 4.98 0.49 41.99
C GLU A 184 5.67 -0.79 41.48
N LEU A 185 6.96 -0.73 41.15
CA LEU A 185 7.69 -1.85 40.52
C LEU A 185 8.71 -2.54 41.44
N GLY A 186 8.86 -2.12 42.70
CA GLY A 186 9.75 -2.77 43.66
C GLY A 186 11.21 -2.32 43.61
N GLY A 187 11.50 -1.20 42.95
CA GLY A 187 12.85 -0.62 42.85
C GLY A 187 13.70 -1.22 41.73
N TRP A 188 14.88 -0.61 41.51
CA TRP A 188 15.84 -1.06 40.51
C TRP A 188 17.16 -1.45 41.20
N PRO A 189 17.49 -2.75 41.30
CA PRO A 189 18.65 -3.21 42.06
C PRO A 189 19.97 -2.57 41.63
N VAL A 190 20.17 -2.29 40.34
CA VAL A 190 21.38 -1.61 39.85
C VAL A 190 21.56 -0.21 40.45
N LEU A 191 20.47 0.51 40.73
CA LEU A 191 20.53 1.85 41.31
C LEU A 191 20.58 1.81 42.85
N LEU A 192 19.90 0.83 43.45
CA LEU A 192 19.78 0.69 44.91
C LEU A 192 20.95 -0.10 45.53
N GLY A 193 21.74 -0.79 44.72
CA GLY A 193 22.88 -1.57 45.15
C GLY A 193 22.51 -2.60 46.23
N PRO A 194 23.28 -2.70 47.33
CA PRO A 194 23.01 -3.61 48.44
C PRO A 194 21.73 -3.31 49.25
N THR A 195 21.12 -2.13 49.07
CA THR A 195 19.92 -1.75 49.83
C THR A 195 18.62 -2.33 49.25
N TRP A 196 18.68 -2.93 48.05
CA TRP A 196 17.54 -3.61 47.46
C TRP A 196 17.27 -4.94 48.16
N ASN A 197 16.05 -5.13 48.64
CA ASN A 197 15.67 -6.31 49.41
C ASN A 197 15.14 -7.44 48.51
N GLU A 198 16.02 -8.37 48.19
CA GLU A 198 15.73 -9.55 47.36
C GLU A 198 14.58 -10.43 47.90
N SER A 199 14.39 -10.49 49.22
CA SER A 199 13.32 -11.31 49.82
C SER A 199 11.90 -10.82 49.53
N THR A 200 11.76 -9.58 49.04
CA THR A 200 10.46 -8.99 48.68
C THR A 200 10.11 -9.13 47.21
N PHE A 201 11.00 -9.75 46.42
CA PHE A 201 10.78 -9.96 45.00
C PHE A 201 9.61 -10.90 44.75
N ASP A 202 8.66 -10.44 43.94
CA ASP A 202 7.52 -11.21 43.45
C ASP A 202 7.41 -10.99 41.94
N PHE A 203 7.80 -12.03 41.20
CA PHE A 203 7.85 -12.01 39.74
C PHE A 203 6.47 -11.72 39.12
N TYR A 204 5.42 -12.42 39.55
CA TYR A 204 4.08 -12.25 38.96
C TYR A 204 3.44 -10.92 39.35
N ARG A 205 3.74 -10.39 40.54
CA ARG A 205 3.34 -9.02 40.91
C ARG A 205 4.02 -7.98 40.03
N LEU A 206 5.32 -8.10 39.77
CA LEU A 206 6.04 -7.19 38.87
C LEU A 206 5.47 -7.29 37.44
N MET A 207 5.29 -8.51 36.93
CA MET A 207 4.69 -8.74 35.61
C MET A 207 3.29 -8.15 35.49
N LEU A 208 2.46 -8.28 36.53
CA LEU A 208 1.13 -7.67 36.59
C LEU A 208 1.23 -6.15 36.46
N LYS A 209 2.10 -5.50 37.24
CA LYS A 209 2.28 -4.04 37.22
C LYS A 209 2.81 -3.52 35.89
N LEU A 210 3.74 -4.25 35.26
CA LEU A 210 4.25 -3.94 33.93
C LEU A 210 3.15 -4.09 32.86
N SER A 211 2.39 -5.19 32.90
CA SER A 211 1.31 -5.46 31.93
C SER A 211 0.15 -4.47 32.04
N GLN A 212 -0.15 -3.99 33.25
CA GLN A 212 -1.06 -2.86 33.46
C GLN A 212 -0.61 -1.58 32.75
N HIS A 213 0.68 -1.46 32.43
CA HIS A 213 1.25 -0.37 31.64
C HIS A 213 1.70 -0.83 30.25
N ASN A 214 0.98 -1.79 29.66
CA ASN A 214 1.19 -2.32 28.31
C ASN A 214 2.66 -2.70 28.02
N ASN A 215 3.38 -3.16 29.04
CA ASN A 215 4.78 -3.58 28.98
C ASN A 215 4.85 -5.09 29.16
N PHE A 216 4.63 -5.81 28.06
CA PHE A 216 4.77 -7.25 28.01
C PHE A 216 6.21 -7.60 27.63
N MET A 217 6.97 -8.19 28.57
CA MET A 217 8.43 -8.38 28.42
C MET A 217 8.86 -9.75 27.93
N LEU A 218 8.04 -10.76 28.21
CA LEU A 218 8.29 -12.17 27.89
C LEU A 218 7.17 -12.76 27.02
N TYR A 219 5.93 -12.43 27.37
CA TYR A 219 4.71 -12.85 26.68
C TYR A 219 3.65 -11.77 26.79
N THR A 220 2.92 -11.56 25.71
CA THR A 220 1.72 -10.73 25.68
C THR A 220 0.54 -11.52 26.25
N VAL A 221 -0.38 -10.81 26.90
CA VAL A 221 -1.69 -11.34 27.28
C VAL A 221 -2.71 -10.31 26.85
N GLN A 222 -3.46 -10.62 25.79
CA GLN A 222 -4.32 -9.65 25.14
C GLN A 222 -5.68 -10.24 24.79
N THR A 223 -6.69 -9.39 24.74
CA THR A 223 -7.99 -9.75 24.18
C THR A 223 -7.91 -9.78 22.66
N ALA A 224 -8.24 -10.91 22.05
CA ALA A 224 -8.26 -11.07 20.60
C ALA A 224 -9.59 -11.68 20.13
N ILE A 225 -9.88 -11.56 18.84
CA ILE A 225 -10.99 -12.29 18.20
C ILE A 225 -10.59 -13.76 18.11
N TYR A 226 -11.47 -14.66 18.54
CA TYR A 226 -11.19 -16.09 18.51
C TYR A 226 -11.23 -16.61 17.07
N ARG A 227 -10.07 -16.98 16.51
CA ARG A 227 -9.94 -17.37 15.09
C ARG A 227 -10.81 -18.56 14.65
N LYS A 228 -11.25 -19.43 15.57
CA LYS A 228 -12.18 -20.55 15.24
C LYS A 228 -13.65 -20.14 15.24
N ASN A 229 -14.00 -19.02 15.86
CA ASN A 229 -15.33 -18.43 15.85
C ASN A 229 -15.22 -16.92 16.04
N SER A 230 -15.32 -16.17 14.94
CA SER A 230 -15.20 -14.71 14.85
C SER A 230 -16.26 -13.93 15.65
N SER A 231 -17.25 -14.62 16.23
CA SER A 231 -18.28 -14.02 17.09
C SER A 231 -17.91 -14.05 18.58
N MET A 232 -16.78 -14.65 18.95
CA MET A 232 -16.29 -14.73 20.33
C MET A 232 -14.92 -14.09 20.46
N ARG A 233 -14.62 -13.59 21.66
CA ARG A 233 -13.28 -13.16 22.06
C ARG A 233 -12.56 -14.29 22.79
N SER A 234 -11.24 -14.30 22.70
CA SER A 234 -10.36 -15.17 23.47
C SER A 234 -9.23 -14.38 24.08
N ILE A 235 -8.66 -14.90 25.15
CA ILE A 235 -7.37 -14.44 25.68
C ILE A 235 -6.29 -15.02 24.79
N GLU A 236 -5.55 -14.18 24.08
CA GLU A 236 -4.39 -14.61 23.29
C GLU A 236 -3.12 -14.40 24.11
N ILE A 237 -2.30 -15.45 24.19
CA ILE A 237 -0.99 -15.44 24.83
C ILE A 237 0.04 -15.74 23.76
N ASP A 238 0.90 -14.76 23.48
CA ASP A 238 1.91 -14.85 22.42
C ASP A 238 3.28 -14.45 22.98
N PRO A 239 4.35 -15.20 22.68
CA PRO A 239 5.69 -14.76 23.01
C PRO A 239 6.03 -13.38 22.41
N THR A 240 6.64 -12.48 23.21
CA THR A 240 6.92 -11.11 22.76
C THR A 240 8.12 -11.04 21.82
N THR A 241 8.19 -10.00 20.99
CA THR A 241 9.39 -9.66 20.22
C THR A 241 10.51 -9.10 21.11
N PHE A 242 11.77 -9.36 20.74
CA PHE A 242 12.94 -8.95 21.52
C PHE A 242 13.54 -7.63 21.06
N PHE A 243 14.00 -6.85 22.04
CA PHE A 243 14.77 -5.62 21.82
C PHE A 243 16.15 -5.89 21.20
N ILE A 244 16.66 -7.11 21.35
CA ILE A 244 17.95 -7.53 20.78
C ILE A 244 17.72 -8.36 19.53
N ASN A 245 18.38 -7.99 18.43
CA ASN A 245 18.46 -8.80 17.21
C ASN A 245 19.61 -9.82 17.29
N ASP A 246 19.63 -10.81 16.38
CA ASP A 246 20.71 -11.80 16.29
C ASP A 246 22.11 -11.17 16.17
N ALA A 247 22.23 -9.94 15.68
CA ALA A 247 23.51 -9.26 15.52
C ALA A 247 24.21 -9.02 16.87
N ILE A 248 23.49 -8.72 17.95
CA ILE A 248 24.10 -8.55 19.28
C ILE A 248 24.58 -9.90 19.82
N ARG A 249 23.88 -11.00 19.53
CA ARG A 249 24.33 -12.34 19.90
C ARG A 249 25.64 -12.71 19.20
N LEU A 250 25.76 -12.36 17.91
CA LEU A 250 26.84 -12.80 17.03
C LEU A 250 28.07 -11.89 17.02
N HIS A 251 27.92 -10.58 17.24
CA HIS A 251 29.02 -9.61 17.09
C HIS A 251 29.48 -9.07 18.44
N LYS A 252 30.78 -9.26 18.73
CA LYS A 252 31.43 -8.77 19.95
C LYS A 252 31.25 -7.25 20.14
N SER A 253 31.46 -6.46 19.09
CA SER A 253 31.31 -4.99 19.14
C SER A 253 29.91 -4.57 19.56
N LYS A 254 28.86 -5.27 19.10
CA LYS A 254 27.48 -4.98 19.46
C LYS A 254 27.16 -5.31 20.93
N LYS A 255 27.79 -6.35 21.48
CA LYS A 255 27.71 -6.65 22.93
C LYS A 255 28.35 -5.56 23.75
N GLU A 256 29.55 -5.12 23.35
CA GLU A 256 30.26 -4.02 24.02
C GLU A 256 29.44 -2.74 24.00
N SER A 257 28.81 -2.40 22.87
CA SER A 257 27.92 -1.24 22.78
C SER A 257 26.69 -1.36 23.68
N TYR A 258 26.06 -2.53 23.76
CA TYR A 258 24.94 -2.76 24.68
C TYR A 258 25.35 -2.55 26.14
N LEU A 259 26.51 -3.08 26.55
CA LEU A 259 27.01 -2.92 27.90
C LEU A 259 27.35 -1.46 28.21
N SER A 260 27.95 -0.73 27.26
CA SER A 260 28.20 0.71 27.39
C SER A 260 26.90 1.48 27.56
N ALA A 261 25.89 1.19 26.73
CA ALA A 261 24.57 1.82 26.79
C ALA A 261 23.93 1.66 28.18
N PHE A 262 23.90 0.42 28.68
CA PHE A 262 23.37 0.12 30.00
C PHE A 262 24.16 0.86 31.09
N TYR A 263 25.50 0.81 31.01
CA TYR A 263 26.36 1.42 32.01
C TYR A 263 26.16 2.94 32.07
N GLU A 264 26.23 3.62 30.93
CA GLU A 264 26.06 5.07 30.83
C GLU A 264 24.68 5.52 31.32
N PHE A 265 23.63 4.77 30.95
CA PHE A 265 22.27 5.06 31.38
C PHE A 265 22.11 4.92 32.90
N ALA A 266 22.59 3.83 33.49
CA ALA A 266 22.48 3.60 34.93
C ALA A 266 23.38 4.55 35.72
N ALA A 267 24.60 4.81 35.27
CA ALA A 267 25.54 5.73 35.92
C ALA A 267 25.04 7.18 35.92
N ALA A 268 24.19 7.56 34.96
CA ALA A 268 23.52 8.86 34.97
C ALA A 268 22.39 8.97 36.02
N LEU A 269 22.01 7.87 36.68
CA LEU A 269 20.89 7.78 37.63
C LEU A 269 21.32 7.44 39.07
N THR A 270 22.60 7.13 39.31
CA THR A 270 23.11 6.79 40.64
C THR A 270 24.57 7.21 40.83
N ASP A 271 24.93 7.56 42.06
CA ASP A 271 26.31 7.84 42.44
C ASP A 271 27.14 6.55 42.68
N ASP A 272 26.48 5.42 42.97
CA ASP A 272 27.16 4.12 43.15
C ASP A 272 27.27 3.36 41.83
N THR A 273 28.45 3.42 41.22
CA THR A 273 28.73 2.77 39.94
C THR A 273 29.39 1.40 40.05
N SER A 274 29.62 0.92 41.28
CA SER A 274 30.53 -0.21 41.56
C SER A 274 30.09 -1.54 40.93
N ASN A 275 28.77 -1.77 40.83
CA ASN A 275 28.20 -3.03 40.35
C ASN A 275 27.50 -2.94 38.99
N ILE A 276 27.43 -1.74 38.39
CA ILE A 276 26.64 -1.50 37.17
C ILE A 276 27.07 -2.44 36.04
N MET A 277 28.37 -2.61 35.82
CA MET A 277 28.87 -3.47 34.73
C MET A 277 28.56 -4.96 34.97
N ASN A 278 28.61 -5.42 36.23
CA ASN A 278 28.25 -6.80 36.56
C ASN A 278 26.74 -7.04 36.32
N ASP A 279 25.89 -6.13 36.82
CA ASP A 279 24.45 -6.20 36.56
C ASP A 279 24.13 -6.12 35.05
N ALA A 280 24.85 -5.28 34.29
CA ALA A 280 24.70 -5.17 32.84
C ALA A 280 25.05 -6.49 32.12
N LEU A 281 26.14 -7.16 32.55
CA LEU A 281 26.55 -8.46 32.02
C LEU A 281 25.52 -9.55 32.32
N ASP A 282 24.98 -9.58 33.53
CA ASP A 282 23.94 -10.54 33.92
C ASP A 282 22.65 -10.32 33.10
N VAL A 283 22.23 -9.05 32.93
CA VAL A 283 21.07 -8.69 32.10
C VAL A 283 21.29 -9.08 30.63
N LEU A 284 22.46 -8.79 30.06
CA LEU A 284 22.79 -9.15 28.69
C LEU A 284 22.80 -10.68 28.51
N THR A 285 23.39 -11.41 29.45
CA THR A 285 23.46 -12.88 29.43
C THR A 285 22.06 -13.48 29.47
N LEU A 286 21.23 -13.04 30.42
CA LEU A 286 19.83 -13.46 30.51
C LEU A 286 19.08 -13.19 29.20
N GLN A 287 19.25 -12.01 28.62
CA GLN A 287 18.55 -11.63 27.39
C GLN A 287 19.00 -12.47 26.18
N ILE A 288 20.29 -12.81 26.08
CA ILE A 288 20.81 -13.70 25.02
C ILE A 288 20.24 -15.11 25.18
N GLU A 289 20.18 -15.65 26.40
CA GLU A 289 19.64 -16.99 26.66
C GLU A 289 18.14 -17.06 26.36
N ILE A 290 17.37 -16.04 26.74
CA ILE A 290 15.95 -15.95 26.34
C ILE A 290 15.84 -15.95 24.81
N LEU A 291 16.62 -15.13 24.10
CA LEU A 291 16.58 -15.09 22.63
C LEU A 291 16.90 -16.47 22.01
N GLN A 292 17.85 -17.22 22.57
CA GLN A 292 18.17 -18.57 22.09
C GLN A 292 17.01 -19.56 22.26
N LEU A 293 16.26 -19.46 23.36
CA LEU A 293 15.06 -20.29 23.57
C LEU A 293 14.01 -20.04 22.47
N PHE A 294 13.91 -18.81 21.97
CA PHE A 294 13.04 -18.49 20.84
C PHE A 294 13.58 -19.02 19.53
N THR A 295 14.84 -18.77 19.20
CA THR A 295 15.42 -19.22 17.92
C THR A 295 15.36 -20.74 17.79
N ASN A 296 15.64 -21.45 18.87
CA ASN A 296 15.57 -22.91 18.91
C ASN A 296 14.11 -23.38 18.81
N GLY A 297 13.17 -22.69 19.48
CA GLY A 297 11.74 -23.01 19.42
C GLY A 297 11.10 -22.78 18.03
N ILE A 298 11.55 -21.76 17.29
CA ILE A 298 11.03 -21.42 15.95
C ILE A 298 11.53 -22.43 14.90
N SER A 299 12.72 -23.01 15.09
CA SER A 299 13.30 -23.98 14.15
C SER A 299 12.55 -25.32 14.07
N SER A 300 11.69 -25.65 15.05
CA SER A 300 10.77 -26.79 14.95
C SER A 300 9.51 -26.38 14.18
N LEU A 301 9.50 -26.62 12.87
CA LEU A 301 8.44 -26.30 11.91
C LEU A 301 7.05 -26.83 12.31
N SER A 302 6.22 -25.97 12.90
CA SER A 302 4.79 -25.73 12.60
C SER A 302 4.23 -24.77 13.67
N ASN A 303 3.32 -23.86 13.29
CA ASN A 303 2.57 -23.01 14.21
C ASN A 303 1.78 -23.89 15.20
N ASN A 304 2.39 -24.29 16.31
CA ASN A 304 1.73 -25.02 17.37
C ASN A 304 0.92 -24.03 18.20
N THR A 305 -0.33 -23.78 17.79
CA THR A 305 -1.30 -23.00 18.55
C THR A 305 -2.20 -23.96 19.33
N ILE A 306 -2.24 -23.79 20.66
CA ILE A 306 -3.14 -24.54 21.53
C ILE A 306 -4.34 -23.67 21.89
N HIS A 307 -5.53 -24.27 21.89
CA HIS A 307 -6.73 -23.66 22.44
C HIS A 307 -7.12 -24.44 23.69
N THR A 308 -7.25 -23.73 24.81
CA THR A 308 -7.62 -24.27 26.12
C THR A 308 -8.59 -23.31 26.80
N THR A 309 -8.85 -23.52 28.09
CA THR A 309 -9.65 -22.61 28.91
C THR A 309 -8.85 -22.09 30.09
N VAL A 310 -9.32 -21.02 30.72
CA VAL A 310 -8.67 -20.45 31.92
C VAL A 310 -8.50 -21.49 33.03
N GLY A 311 -9.50 -22.35 33.26
CA GLY A 311 -9.44 -23.41 34.27
C GLY A 311 -8.39 -24.49 33.98
N ASN A 312 -8.15 -24.79 32.69
CA ASN A 312 -7.20 -25.81 32.25
C ASN A 312 -5.85 -25.24 31.81
N LEU A 313 -5.65 -23.92 31.93
CA LEU A 313 -4.47 -23.26 31.37
C LEU A 313 -3.18 -23.85 31.93
N SER A 314 -3.01 -23.80 33.26
CA SER A 314 -1.82 -24.32 33.96
C SER A 314 -1.45 -25.75 33.58
N SER A 315 -2.43 -26.67 33.57
CA SER A 315 -2.21 -28.07 33.23
C SER A 315 -1.90 -28.29 31.76
N THR A 316 -2.55 -27.54 30.86
CA THR A 316 -2.37 -27.69 29.41
C THR A 316 -0.99 -27.24 28.95
N ILE A 317 -0.50 -26.11 29.46
CA ILE A 317 0.82 -25.58 29.08
C ILE A 317 1.95 -26.04 30.01
N GLU A 318 1.60 -26.79 31.06
CA GLU A 318 2.52 -27.27 32.11
C GLU A 318 3.29 -26.12 32.78
N ILE A 319 2.56 -25.05 33.14
CA ILE A 319 3.08 -23.92 33.91
C ILE A 319 2.42 -23.86 35.29
N GLY A 320 3.09 -23.26 36.28
CA GLY A 320 2.55 -23.11 37.64
C GLY A 320 1.20 -22.35 37.69
N SER A 321 0.39 -22.64 38.72
CA SER A 321 -0.92 -22.01 38.93
C SER A 321 -0.85 -20.48 39.03
N ASP A 322 0.27 -19.94 39.50
CA ASP A 322 0.50 -18.49 39.66
C ASP A 322 0.42 -17.74 38.33
N PHE A 323 0.77 -18.38 37.21
CA PHE A 323 0.57 -17.79 35.88
C PHE A 323 -0.91 -17.59 35.56
N THR A 324 -1.74 -18.58 35.90
CA THR A 324 -3.19 -18.47 35.71
C THR A 324 -3.77 -17.38 36.61
N ASP A 325 -3.29 -17.26 37.85
CA ASP A 325 -3.67 -16.18 38.77
C ASP A 325 -3.26 -14.80 38.25
N TYR A 326 -2.04 -14.67 37.70
CA TYR A 326 -1.59 -13.46 37.02
C TYR A 326 -2.54 -13.05 35.88
N VAL A 327 -2.94 -13.98 35.01
CA VAL A 327 -3.91 -13.71 33.92
C VAL A 327 -5.25 -13.24 34.49
N ARG A 328 -5.79 -13.92 35.51
CA ARG A 328 -7.03 -13.51 36.18
C ARG A 328 -6.94 -12.11 36.78
N ARG A 329 -5.85 -11.79 37.49
CA ARG A 329 -5.63 -10.46 38.09
C ARG A 329 -5.46 -9.36 37.07
N LEU A 330 -4.82 -9.66 35.92
CA LEU A 330 -4.68 -8.70 34.84
C LEU A 330 -6.07 -8.31 34.29
N TYR A 331 -6.93 -9.28 33.99
CA TYR A 331 -8.29 -9.00 33.54
C TYR A 331 -9.15 -8.33 34.62
N LEU A 332 -8.94 -8.66 35.90
CA LEU A 332 -9.62 -7.97 37.00
C LEU A 332 -9.27 -6.47 37.06
N PHE A 333 -8.04 -6.09 36.71
CA PHE A 333 -7.67 -4.67 36.58
C PHE A 333 -8.48 -3.97 35.47
N GLY A 334 -8.82 -4.69 34.40
CA GLY A 334 -9.78 -4.27 33.38
C GLY A 334 -11.25 -4.33 33.82
N ASN A 335 -11.57 -4.55 35.11
CA ASN A 335 -12.92 -4.82 35.60
C ASN A 335 -13.60 -6.04 34.95
N VAL A 336 -12.81 -7.03 34.52
CA VAL A 336 -13.31 -8.27 33.91
C VAL A 336 -12.99 -9.45 34.81
N SER A 337 -14.04 -10.12 35.30
CA SER A 337 -13.90 -11.40 35.99
C SER A 337 -13.87 -12.53 34.97
N LEU A 338 -12.75 -13.26 34.94
CA LEU A 338 -12.62 -14.48 34.14
C LEU A 338 -13.27 -15.66 34.85
N ILE A 339 -13.89 -16.55 34.07
CA ILE A 339 -14.46 -17.83 34.50
C ILE A 339 -13.68 -18.98 33.87
N ASP A 340 -13.76 -20.17 34.45
CA ASP A 340 -12.92 -21.31 34.05
C ASP A 340 -13.13 -21.80 32.62
N THR A 341 -14.29 -21.49 32.03
CA THR A 341 -14.66 -21.84 30.66
C THR A 341 -14.23 -20.80 29.62
N ASP A 342 -13.67 -19.67 30.05
CA ASP A 342 -13.17 -18.65 29.12
C ASP A 342 -12.04 -19.18 28.26
N ILE A 343 -12.08 -18.85 26.97
CA ILE A 343 -11.19 -19.41 25.96
C ILE A 343 -9.83 -18.72 26.01
N VAL A 344 -8.77 -19.53 26.01
CA VAL A 344 -7.39 -19.10 25.91
C VAL A 344 -6.76 -19.70 24.66
N THR A 345 -6.14 -18.87 23.83
CA THR A 345 -5.34 -19.25 22.67
C THR A 345 -3.87 -19.00 23.00
N VAL A 346 -3.07 -20.06 23.09
CA VAL A 346 -1.64 -19.98 23.38
C VAL A 346 -0.86 -20.25 22.10
N ILE A 347 -0.13 -19.23 21.65
CA ILE A 347 0.78 -19.31 20.51
C ILE A 347 2.13 -19.81 21.03
N GLN A 348 2.71 -20.83 20.38
CA GLN A 348 4.03 -21.37 20.72
C GLN A 348 4.18 -21.73 22.24
N PRO A 349 3.32 -22.61 22.78
CA PRO A 349 3.26 -22.93 24.21
C PRO A 349 4.58 -23.49 24.78
N ASN A 350 5.37 -24.19 23.94
CA ASN A 350 6.68 -24.72 24.34
C ASN A 350 7.67 -23.60 24.68
N ILE A 351 7.64 -22.50 23.93
CA ILE A 351 8.50 -21.34 24.18
C ILE A 351 8.12 -20.71 25.53
N LEU A 352 6.82 -20.50 25.77
CA LEU A 352 6.32 -19.98 27.04
C LEU A 352 6.76 -20.84 28.24
N ARG A 353 6.62 -22.17 28.13
CA ARG A 353 7.04 -23.12 29.16
C ARG A 353 8.53 -23.02 29.44
N ASN A 354 9.36 -23.07 28.39
CA ASN A 354 10.82 -23.02 28.53
C ASN A 354 11.29 -21.72 29.17
N ILE A 355 10.72 -20.57 28.78
CA ILE A 355 11.04 -19.27 29.41
C ILE A 355 10.65 -19.27 30.88
N SER A 356 9.44 -19.74 31.22
CA SER A 356 8.99 -19.76 32.61
C SER A 356 9.90 -20.61 33.48
N SER A 357 10.24 -21.83 33.04
CA SER A 357 11.19 -22.70 33.75
C SER A 357 12.57 -22.05 33.88
N PHE A 358 13.04 -21.41 32.81
CA PHE A 358 14.35 -20.75 32.79
C PHE A 358 14.41 -19.55 33.75
N ILE A 359 13.42 -18.67 33.75
CA ILE A 359 13.36 -17.48 34.63
C ILE A 359 13.34 -17.88 36.10
N ASN A 360 12.65 -18.97 36.46
CA ASN A 360 12.58 -19.44 37.84
C ASN A 360 13.94 -19.93 38.40
N LEU A 361 14.93 -20.17 37.54
CA LEU A 361 16.28 -20.57 37.96
C LEU A 361 17.24 -19.38 38.14
N GLN A 362 16.82 -18.18 37.77
CA GLN A 362 17.66 -16.99 37.76
C GLN A 362 17.59 -16.24 39.08
N SER A 363 18.63 -15.45 39.39
CA SER A 363 18.59 -14.62 40.59
C SER A 363 17.46 -13.57 40.50
N PRO A 364 16.69 -13.34 41.57
CA PRO A 364 15.72 -12.25 41.63
C PRO A 364 16.30 -10.90 41.22
N ARG A 365 17.55 -10.59 41.63
CA ARG A 365 18.26 -9.37 41.22
C ARG A 365 18.37 -9.25 39.71
N THR A 366 18.84 -10.31 39.04
CA THR A 366 19.02 -10.32 37.58
C THR A 366 17.68 -10.16 36.86
N VAL A 367 16.64 -10.88 37.30
CA VAL A 367 15.30 -10.81 36.68
C VAL A 367 14.68 -9.42 36.89
N GLN A 368 14.78 -8.85 38.09
CA GLN A 368 14.32 -7.49 38.38
C GLN A 368 15.06 -6.46 37.51
N ASN A 369 16.39 -6.52 37.44
CA ASN A 369 17.20 -5.62 36.62
C ASN A 369 16.81 -5.72 35.14
N TYR A 370 16.63 -6.93 34.61
CA TYR A 370 16.23 -7.15 33.22
C TYR A 370 14.85 -6.55 32.90
N LEU A 371 13.84 -6.82 33.73
CA LEU A 371 12.48 -6.34 33.51
C LEU A 371 12.38 -4.81 33.64
N ILE A 372 13.06 -4.22 34.62
CA ILE A 372 13.10 -2.76 34.78
C ILE A 372 13.92 -2.10 33.66
N TRP A 373 15.05 -2.68 33.24
CA TRP A 373 15.83 -2.17 32.12
C TRP A 373 15.00 -2.14 30.83
N ARG A 374 14.31 -3.24 30.50
CA ARG A 374 13.41 -3.29 29.35
C ARG A 374 12.28 -2.25 29.46
N PHE A 375 11.73 -2.07 30.66
CA PHE A 375 10.72 -1.05 30.92
C PHE A 375 11.29 0.36 30.67
N MET A 376 12.49 0.64 31.16
CA MET A 376 13.15 1.93 30.97
C MET A 376 13.44 2.21 29.51
N MET A 377 13.92 1.22 28.74
CA MET A 377 14.13 1.38 27.30
C MET A 377 12.84 1.74 26.56
N ASN A 378 11.70 1.18 26.95
CA ASN A 378 10.41 1.58 26.38
C ASN A 378 9.96 2.99 26.82
N ARG A 379 10.60 3.61 27.82
CA ARG A 379 10.19 4.89 28.44
C ARG A 379 11.19 6.02 28.24
N VAL A 380 12.34 5.78 27.61
CA VAL A 380 13.38 6.80 27.38
C VAL A 380 12.83 8.03 26.67
N TRP A 381 11.93 7.87 25.70
CA TRP A 381 11.27 8.99 25.02
C TRP A 381 10.51 9.96 25.97
N ASN A 382 10.07 9.47 27.13
CA ASN A 382 9.37 10.28 28.13
C ASN A 382 10.33 11.04 29.06
N MET A 383 11.64 10.76 28.98
CA MET A 383 12.68 11.29 29.85
C MET A 383 13.33 12.57 29.27
N PRO A 384 14.14 13.28 30.09
CA PRO A 384 14.98 14.39 29.65
C PRO A 384 15.85 14.08 28.42
N LYS A 385 16.24 15.14 27.71
CA LYS A 385 16.95 15.05 26.42
C LYS A 385 18.23 14.22 26.51
N GLN A 386 18.96 14.32 27.61
CA GLN A 386 20.18 13.54 27.83
C GLN A 386 19.97 12.03 27.61
N PHE A 387 18.88 11.45 28.13
CA PHE A 387 18.60 10.02 27.98
C PHE A 387 18.15 9.66 26.56
N ARG A 388 17.39 10.55 25.91
CA ARG A 388 16.98 10.37 24.50
C ARG A 388 18.18 10.43 23.56
N ASP A 389 19.14 11.31 23.83
CA ASP A 389 20.39 11.41 23.08
C ASP A 389 21.23 10.12 23.24
N MET A 390 21.29 9.56 24.45
CA MET A 390 21.94 8.27 24.71
C MET A 390 21.26 7.12 23.93
N GLU A 391 19.94 7.01 23.97
CA GLU A 391 19.20 6.00 23.19
C GLU A 391 19.46 6.15 21.70
N LYS A 392 19.41 7.37 21.17
CA LYS A 392 19.69 7.65 19.76
C LYS A 392 21.11 7.22 19.36
N GLN A 393 22.12 7.55 20.15
CA GLN A 393 23.50 7.14 19.88
C GLN A 393 23.63 5.61 19.84
N ASN A 394 22.89 4.90 20.71
CA ASN A 394 22.87 3.45 20.72
C ASN A 394 22.13 2.86 19.50
N GLU A 395 20.97 3.42 19.15
CA GLU A 395 20.23 3.08 17.92
C GLU A 395 21.11 3.28 16.68
N ASP A 396 21.85 4.39 16.61
CA ASP A 396 22.82 4.67 15.54
C ASP A 396 23.86 3.55 15.41
N ILE A 397 24.33 3.04 16.54
CA ILE A 397 25.27 1.92 16.58
C ILE A 397 24.60 0.64 16.09
N PHE A 398 23.37 0.31 16.51
CA PHE A 398 22.73 -0.97 16.18
C PHE A 398 22.16 -1.02 14.76
N HIS A 399 21.53 0.06 14.30
CA HIS A 399 20.71 0.11 13.10
C HIS A 399 21.25 1.02 12.01
N GLY A 400 22.37 1.72 12.25
CA GLY A 400 22.86 2.78 11.37
C GLY A 400 22.13 4.09 11.66
N THR A 401 22.23 5.10 10.79
CA THR A 401 21.68 6.43 11.05
C THR A 401 20.20 6.41 11.45
N SER A 402 19.93 6.75 12.70
CA SER A 402 18.60 6.93 13.27
C SER A 402 18.23 8.42 13.26
N TYR A 403 16.98 8.69 12.91
CA TYR A 403 16.44 10.05 12.94
C TYR A 403 15.57 10.26 14.17
N GLU A 404 15.77 11.38 14.85
CA GLU A 404 14.88 11.81 15.93
C GLU A 404 13.69 12.57 15.35
N GLN A 405 12.50 11.98 15.43
CA GLN A 405 11.27 12.63 15.00
C GLN A 405 10.96 13.88 15.82
N ARG A 406 10.49 14.94 15.14
CA ARG A 406 9.98 16.14 15.80
C ARG A 406 9.02 15.74 16.91
N ARG A 407 9.30 16.23 18.12
CA ARG A 407 8.53 15.90 19.33
C ARG A 407 7.03 16.12 19.14
N SER A 408 6.65 17.22 18.50
CA SER A 408 5.26 17.55 18.17
C SER A 408 4.56 16.45 17.37
N VAL A 409 5.23 15.87 16.37
CA VAL A 409 4.67 14.79 15.54
C VAL A 409 4.56 13.50 16.36
N ARG A 410 5.61 13.13 17.10
CA ARG A 410 5.61 11.91 17.91
C ARG A 410 4.55 11.95 19.00
N CYS A 411 4.37 13.09 19.67
CA CYS A 411 3.27 13.33 20.62
C CYS A 411 1.90 13.14 19.94
N SER A 412 1.73 13.66 18.72
CA SER A 412 0.48 13.52 17.97
C SER A 412 0.21 12.07 17.58
N GLN A 413 1.21 11.34 17.09
CA GLN A 413 1.09 9.93 16.73
C GLN A 413 0.73 9.07 17.95
N TYR A 414 1.38 9.30 19.09
CA TYR A 414 1.12 8.57 20.32
C TYR A 414 -0.32 8.74 20.80
N LEU A 415 -0.79 9.99 20.79
CA LEU A 415 -2.17 10.30 21.15
C LEU A 415 -3.17 9.77 20.13
N SER A 416 -2.81 9.74 18.84
CA SER A 416 -3.66 9.16 17.78
C SER A 416 -3.84 7.64 17.93
N HIS A 417 -2.83 6.92 18.43
CA HIS A 417 -2.99 5.50 18.76
C HIS A 417 -3.90 5.32 19.98
N ALA A 418 -3.79 6.19 20.99
CA ALA A 418 -4.49 6.05 22.26
C ALA A 418 -5.92 6.60 22.27
N MET A 419 -6.19 7.64 21.48
CA MET A 419 -7.46 8.39 21.41
C MET A 419 -7.89 8.60 19.96
N GLY A 420 -7.59 7.64 19.10
CA GLY A 420 -7.78 7.72 17.64
C GLY A 420 -9.18 8.17 17.19
N PRO A 421 -10.27 7.61 17.73
CA PRO A 421 -11.63 8.08 17.44
C PRO A 421 -11.87 9.56 17.73
N VAL A 422 -11.31 10.09 18.83
CA VAL A 422 -11.45 11.52 19.22
C VAL A 422 -10.76 12.43 18.21
N ILE A 423 -9.51 12.10 17.86
CA ILE A 423 -8.73 12.89 16.90
C ILE A 423 -9.32 12.76 15.49
N SER A 424 -9.76 11.56 15.13
CA SER A 424 -10.38 11.29 13.84
C SER A 424 -11.66 12.09 13.64
N LYS A 425 -12.48 12.27 14.68
CA LYS A 425 -13.69 13.12 14.60
C LYS A 425 -13.34 14.54 14.14
N ILE A 426 -12.34 15.16 14.77
CA ILE A 426 -11.90 16.52 14.42
C ILE A 426 -11.36 16.57 12.99
N TYR A 427 -10.58 15.55 12.59
CA TYR A 427 -10.06 15.46 11.23
C TYR A 427 -11.19 15.38 10.18
N ILE A 428 -12.16 14.50 10.40
CA ILE A 428 -13.28 14.27 9.48
C ILE A 428 -14.09 15.55 9.31
N ASP A 429 -14.48 16.19 10.41
CA ASP A 429 -15.34 17.39 10.39
C ASP A 429 -14.70 18.55 9.61
N LYS A 430 -13.37 18.60 9.54
CA LYS A 430 -12.62 19.72 8.98
C LYS A 430 -12.02 19.44 7.60
N TYR A 431 -11.69 18.18 7.30
CA TYR A 431 -10.89 17.82 6.12
C TYR A 431 -11.55 16.80 5.18
N PHE A 432 -12.65 16.15 5.56
CA PHE A 432 -13.26 15.11 4.74
C PHE A 432 -14.67 15.48 4.26
N ASN A 433 -14.98 15.14 3.01
CA ASN A 433 -16.23 15.51 2.34
C ASN A 433 -17.09 14.26 2.08
N LYS A 434 -18.39 14.33 2.44
CA LYS A 434 -19.37 13.24 2.19
C LYS A 434 -19.55 12.91 0.71
N HIS A 435 -19.32 13.85 -0.21
CA HIS A 435 -19.36 13.58 -1.65
C HIS A 435 -18.23 12.63 -2.08
N SER A 436 -17.02 12.82 -1.56
CA SER A 436 -15.88 11.92 -1.75
C SER A 436 -16.21 10.49 -1.31
N GLN A 437 -16.87 10.35 -0.16
CA GLN A 437 -17.32 9.06 0.34
C GLN A 437 -18.31 8.39 -0.63
N LYS A 438 -19.31 9.13 -1.12
CA LYS A 438 -20.32 8.61 -2.05
C LYS A 438 -19.70 8.13 -3.37
N GLN A 439 -18.78 8.91 -3.94
CA GLN A 439 -18.08 8.55 -5.17
C GLN A 439 -17.21 7.30 -4.97
N ALA A 440 -16.51 7.20 -3.84
CA ALA A 440 -15.73 6.01 -3.50
C ALA A 440 -16.62 4.76 -3.34
N HIS A 441 -17.81 4.88 -2.75
CA HIS A 441 -18.78 3.77 -2.68
C HIS A 441 -19.22 3.29 -4.07
N GLU A 442 -19.45 4.20 -5.00
CA GLU A 442 -19.80 3.85 -6.38
C GLU A 442 -18.66 3.10 -7.07
N MET A 443 -17.42 3.59 -6.93
CA MET A 443 -16.24 2.95 -7.50
C MET A 443 -16.03 1.52 -6.98
N VAL A 444 -16.11 1.31 -5.65
CA VAL A 444 -16.03 -0.02 -5.05
C VAL A 444 -17.08 -0.96 -5.62
N ASN A 445 -18.32 -0.48 -5.78
CA ASN A 445 -19.39 -1.29 -6.35
C ASN A 445 -19.15 -1.65 -7.82
N ASN A 446 -18.64 -0.71 -8.62
CA ASN A 446 -18.28 -0.96 -10.02
C ASN A 446 -17.18 -2.02 -10.14
N ILE A 447 -16.14 -1.92 -9.31
CA ILE A 447 -15.01 -2.86 -9.25
C ILE A 447 -15.47 -4.24 -8.79
N ARG A 448 -16.28 -4.31 -7.72
CA ARG A 448 -16.89 -5.55 -7.23
C ARG A 448 -17.70 -6.26 -8.32
N ASN A 449 -18.50 -5.51 -9.08
CA ASN A 449 -19.31 -6.06 -10.17
C ASN A 449 -18.45 -6.63 -11.30
N VAL A 450 -17.37 -5.94 -11.65
CA VAL A 450 -16.37 -6.45 -12.61
C VAL A 450 -15.74 -7.73 -12.10
N PHE A 451 -15.34 -7.78 -10.83
CA PHE A 451 -14.74 -8.98 -10.26
C PHE A 451 -15.69 -10.18 -10.24
N ILE A 452 -16.97 -9.97 -9.92
CA ILE A 452 -18.00 -11.01 -10.02
C ILE A 452 -18.13 -11.53 -11.46
N ASN A 453 -18.09 -10.64 -12.46
CA ASN A 453 -18.17 -11.05 -13.86
C ASN A 453 -16.94 -11.85 -14.29
N MET A 454 -15.74 -11.39 -13.90
CA MET A 454 -14.47 -12.08 -14.08
C MET A 454 -14.51 -13.51 -13.51
N VAL A 455 -14.99 -13.70 -12.29
CA VAL A 455 -15.16 -15.03 -11.69
C VAL A 455 -16.16 -15.88 -12.49
N ASN A 456 -17.28 -15.30 -12.90
CA ASN A 456 -18.30 -16.02 -13.66
C ASN A 456 -17.77 -16.54 -15.01
N GLN A 457 -16.95 -15.72 -15.69
CA GLN A 457 -16.36 -16.01 -17.00
C GLN A 457 -15.12 -16.91 -16.92
N SER A 458 -14.50 -17.09 -15.74
CA SER A 458 -13.29 -17.92 -15.59
C SER A 458 -13.50 -19.36 -16.09
N THR A 459 -12.54 -19.91 -16.83
CA THR A 459 -12.63 -21.31 -17.34
C THR A 459 -12.04 -22.34 -16.36
N TRP A 460 -11.24 -21.88 -15.41
CA TRP A 460 -10.46 -22.73 -14.50
C TRP A 460 -11.17 -23.08 -13.19
N MET A 461 -12.28 -22.42 -12.89
CA MET A 461 -13.11 -22.71 -11.72
C MET A 461 -14.29 -23.57 -12.12
N ASP A 462 -14.55 -24.63 -11.36
CA ASP A 462 -15.80 -25.37 -11.48
C ASP A 462 -17.01 -24.54 -11.00
N LEU A 463 -18.22 -24.93 -11.42
CA LEU A 463 -19.45 -24.19 -11.14
C LEU A 463 -19.70 -24.01 -9.62
N LYS A 464 -19.40 -25.01 -8.79
CA LYS A 464 -19.62 -24.94 -7.35
C LYS A 464 -18.67 -23.91 -6.73
N SER A 465 -17.40 -23.94 -7.10
CA SER A 465 -16.40 -22.98 -6.63
C SER A 465 -16.69 -21.55 -7.10
N LYS A 466 -17.21 -21.35 -8.33
CA LYS A 466 -17.68 -20.04 -8.80
C LYS A 466 -18.81 -19.49 -7.93
N ILE A 467 -19.82 -20.31 -7.62
CA ILE A 467 -20.97 -19.88 -6.83
C ILE A 467 -20.55 -19.47 -5.42
N THR A 468 -19.70 -20.26 -4.74
CA THR A 468 -19.23 -19.93 -3.39
C THR A 468 -18.35 -18.68 -3.38
N THR A 469 -17.49 -18.53 -4.38
CA THR A 469 -16.62 -17.35 -4.56
C THR A 469 -17.43 -16.08 -4.79
N ILE A 470 -18.42 -16.10 -5.70
CA ILE A 470 -19.29 -14.96 -5.96
C ILE A 470 -20.11 -14.59 -4.72
N LYS A 471 -20.60 -15.58 -3.96
CA LYS A 471 -21.30 -15.32 -2.68
C LYS A 471 -20.38 -14.60 -1.70
N LYS A 472 -19.12 -15.03 -1.57
CA LYS A 472 -18.14 -14.39 -0.69
C LYS A 472 -17.83 -12.95 -1.11
N ILE A 473 -17.59 -12.71 -2.40
CA ILE A 473 -17.29 -11.37 -2.94
C ILE A 473 -18.46 -10.41 -2.71
N ARG A 474 -19.71 -10.87 -2.95
CA ARG A 474 -20.92 -10.07 -2.69
C ARG A 474 -21.11 -9.73 -1.22
N ALA A 475 -20.64 -10.59 -0.32
CA ALA A 475 -20.74 -10.39 1.12
C ALA A 475 -19.62 -9.50 1.69
N ILE A 476 -18.65 -9.05 0.87
CA ILE A 476 -17.60 -8.14 1.32
C ILE A 476 -18.24 -6.83 1.75
N LYS A 477 -18.09 -6.45 3.02
CA LYS A 477 -18.56 -5.15 3.52
C LYS A 477 -17.55 -4.06 3.18
N GLU A 478 -17.99 -2.95 2.61
CA GLU A 478 -17.15 -1.76 2.44
C GLU A 478 -17.25 -0.78 3.60
N LYS A 479 -16.09 -0.32 4.10
CA LYS A 479 -15.93 0.70 5.13
C LYS A 479 -15.18 1.87 4.51
N ILE A 480 -15.86 2.98 4.21
CA ILE A 480 -15.29 4.11 3.45
C ILE A 480 -15.36 5.39 4.28
N GLY A 481 -14.24 6.10 4.38
CA GLY A 481 -14.10 7.34 5.13
C GLY A 481 -13.97 7.09 6.64
N TYR A 482 -15.09 6.83 7.30
CA TYR A 482 -15.14 6.73 8.76
C TYR A 482 -16.35 5.89 9.23
N PRO A 483 -16.35 5.40 10.50
CA PRO A 483 -17.51 4.72 11.06
C PRO A 483 -18.68 5.67 11.35
N VAL A 484 -19.91 5.17 11.18
CA VAL A 484 -21.17 5.94 11.30
C VAL A 484 -21.31 6.66 12.65
N TYR A 485 -20.80 6.09 13.75
CA TYR A 485 -20.88 6.74 15.07
C TYR A 485 -20.08 8.05 15.17
N LEU A 486 -19.21 8.36 14.20
CA LEU A 486 -18.52 9.65 14.09
C LEU A 486 -19.29 10.69 13.26
N GLU A 487 -20.38 10.32 12.57
CA GLU A 487 -21.16 11.24 11.72
C GLU A 487 -22.02 12.22 12.50
N ASN A 488 -22.71 11.72 13.52
CA ASN A 488 -23.68 12.47 14.28
C ASN A 488 -23.03 12.94 15.58
N ASP A 489 -23.63 13.93 16.25
CA ASP A 489 -23.22 14.47 17.55
C ASP A 489 -23.24 13.45 18.71
N ASP A 490 -23.09 12.15 18.44
CA ASP A 490 -22.83 11.09 19.41
C ASP A 490 -21.39 11.17 19.97
N MET A 491 -20.94 12.41 20.18
CA MET A 491 -19.90 12.75 21.12
C MET A 491 -20.20 12.14 22.49
N VAL A 492 -21.47 11.85 22.82
CA VAL A 492 -21.84 11.16 24.05
C VAL A 492 -21.12 9.80 24.19
N LYS A 493 -21.08 8.99 23.13
CA LYS A 493 -20.32 7.72 23.15
C LYS A 493 -18.84 7.96 23.39
N LEU A 494 -18.22 8.88 22.65
CA LEU A 494 -16.80 9.22 22.81
C LEU A 494 -16.51 9.79 24.21
N GLU A 495 -17.34 10.68 24.73
CA GLU A 495 -17.18 11.30 26.04
C GLU A 495 -17.23 10.27 27.16
N LYS A 496 -18.16 9.32 27.07
CA LYS A 496 -18.25 8.20 28.01
C LYS A 496 -17.03 7.31 27.92
N GLU A 497 -16.59 6.99 26.70
CA GLU A 497 -15.46 6.12 26.43
C GLU A 497 -14.13 6.69 26.94
N TYR A 498 -13.95 8.01 26.86
CA TYR A 498 -12.74 8.72 27.30
C TYR A 498 -12.91 9.49 28.61
N GLU A 499 -13.94 9.19 29.41
CA GLU A 499 -14.24 9.91 30.66
C GLU A 499 -13.08 9.85 31.67
N GLU A 500 -12.39 8.70 31.75
CA GLU A 500 -11.26 8.49 32.66
C GLU A 500 -9.94 9.14 32.18
N TYR A 501 -9.89 9.64 30.94
CA TYR A 501 -8.69 10.21 30.30
C TYR A 501 -8.48 11.65 30.76
N LYS A 502 -8.14 11.83 32.03
CA LYS A 502 -7.88 13.13 32.65
C LYS A 502 -6.39 13.30 32.88
N PHE A 503 -5.86 14.42 32.42
CA PHE A 503 -4.43 14.72 32.42
C PHE A 503 -4.12 16.00 33.17
N ASN A 504 -2.90 16.09 33.71
CA ASN A 504 -2.36 17.28 34.38
C ASN A 504 -1.24 17.91 33.52
N SER A 505 -0.38 18.75 34.09
CA SER A 505 0.72 19.39 33.37
C SER A 505 1.96 18.51 33.18
N SER A 506 2.07 17.40 33.93
CA SER A 506 3.25 16.54 33.97
C SER A 506 3.23 15.47 32.89
N PHE A 507 4.18 15.53 31.96
CA PHE A 507 4.22 14.58 30.84
C PHE A 507 4.48 13.14 31.29
N MET A 508 5.47 12.90 32.16
CA MET A 508 5.81 11.54 32.60
C MET A 508 4.60 10.86 33.26
N SER A 509 3.92 11.58 34.16
CA SER A 509 2.71 11.10 34.83
C SER A 509 1.59 10.82 33.82
N ASN A 510 1.36 11.75 32.88
CA ASN A 510 0.35 11.62 31.85
C ASN A 510 0.65 10.47 30.88
N ALA A 511 1.91 10.22 30.54
CA ALA A 511 2.33 9.13 29.68
C ALA A 511 2.06 7.77 30.34
N LEU A 512 2.47 7.58 31.60
CA LEU A 512 2.17 6.36 32.38
C LEU A 512 0.66 6.16 32.52
N ARG A 513 -0.09 7.22 32.83
CA ARG A 513 -1.56 7.17 32.96
C ARG A 513 -2.25 6.81 31.65
N LEU A 514 -1.84 7.42 30.53
CA LEU A 514 -2.43 7.14 29.21
C LEU A 514 -2.23 5.66 28.84
N ILE A 515 -1.04 5.12 29.06
CA ILE A 515 -0.74 3.71 28.79
C ILE A 515 -1.59 2.79 29.67
N GLN A 516 -1.70 3.12 30.96
CA GLN A 516 -2.50 2.36 31.90
C GLN A 516 -3.97 2.31 31.50
N LEU A 517 -4.53 3.45 31.08
CA LEU A 517 -5.91 3.56 30.59
C LEU A 517 -6.14 2.72 29.32
N ASN A 518 -5.20 2.73 28.38
CA ASN A 518 -5.30 1.92 27.17
C ASN A 518 -5.21 0.42 27.46
N SER A 519 -4.30 0.00 28.35
CA SER A 519 -4.22 -1.39 28.81
C SER A 519 -5.53 -1.84 29.45
N LYS A 520 -6.08 -1.03 30.37
CA LYS A 520 -7.38 -1.29 31.02
C LYS A 520 -8.49 -1.46 29.99
N ARG A 521 -8.58 -0.56 29.02
CA ARG A 521 -9.59 -0.57 27.96
C ARG A 521 -9.48 -1.82 27.07
N ASN A 522 -8.27 -2.21 26.66
CA ASN A 522 -8.05 -3.41 25.85
C ASN A 522 -8.47 -4.71 26.56
N LEU A 523 -8.46 -4.70 27.90
CA LEU A 523 -8.96 -5.83 28.71
C LEU A 523 -10.48 -5.78 28.87
N GLN A 524 -11.06 -4.58 29.04
CA GLN A 524 -12.51 -4.35 29.21
C GLN A 524 -13.34 -4.94 28.08
N ILE A 525 -12.86 -4.85 26.84
CA ILE A 525 -13.60 -5.30 25.66
C ILE A 525 -13.82 -6.83 25.63
N PHE A 526 -13.20 -7.62 26.51
CA PHE A 526 -13.31 -9.09 26.51
C PHE A 526 -14.73 -9.61 26.62
N ARG A 527 -15.60 -8.93 27.36
CA ARG A 527 -17.02 -9.29 27.49
C ARG A 527 -17.92 -8.56 26.51
N ASP A 528 -17.39 -7.56 25.82
CA ASP A 528 -18.17 -6.79 24.87
C ASP A 528 -18.49 -7.66 23.65
N PRO A 529 -19.73 -7.59 23.13
CA PRO A 529 -20.07 -8.28 21.90
C PRO A 529 -19.17 -7.79 20.76
N ILE A 530 -18.86 -8.69 19.84
CA ILE A 530 -18.11 -8.33 18.63
C ILE A 530 -19.06 -7.62 17.68
N ASP A 531 -18.85 -6.32 17.48
CA ASP A 531 -19.49 -5.57 16.42
C ASP A 531 -18.70 -5.76 15.12
N LYS A 532 -19.23 -6.58 14.20
CA LYS A 532 -18.61 -6.81 12.89
C LYS A 532 -18.57 -5.55 12.00
N ASN A 533 -19.17 -4.44 12.42
CA ASN A 533 -19.09 -3.14 11.74
C ASN A 533 -18.03 -2.21 12.37
N GLU A 534 -17.39 -2.61 13.47
CA GLU A 534 -16.30 -1.87 14.10
C GLU A 534 -15.08 -1.77 13.17
N TRP A 535 -14.41 -0.62 13.20
CA TRP A 535 -13.18 -0.40 12.46
C TRP A 535 -12.00 -0.86 13.31
N THR A 536 -11.60 -2.12 13.15
CA THR A 536 -10.56 -2.76 13.99
C THR A 536 -9.15 -2.60 13.43
N GLU A 537 -9.02 -2.48 12.11
CA GLU A 537 -7.71 -2.54 11.43
C GLU A 537 -7.17 -1.13 11.06
N ALA A 538 -8.04 -0.13 10.87
CA ALA A 538 -7.65 1.25 10.59
C ALA A 538 -8.51 2.29 11.30
N LEU A 539 -7.88 3.40 11.67
CA LEU A 539 -8.57 4.63 12.04
C LEU A 539 -8.87 5.47 10.79
N PRO A 540 -9.89 6.35 10.81
CA PRO A 540 -10.13 7.30 9.71
C PRO A 540 -8.92 8.16 9.34
N THR A 541 -7.99 8.35 10.28
CA THR A 541 -6.72 9.06 10.13
C THR A 541 -5.55 8.14 9.77
N SER A 542 -5.80 7.05 9.05
CA SER A 542 -4.73 6.15 8.55
C SER A 542 -4.47 6.38 7.06
N ILE A 543 -3.20 6.29 6.62
CA ILE A 543 -2.80 6.36 5.20
C ILE A 543 -2.57 4.93 4.68
N SER A 544 -3.60 4.08 4.78
CA SER A 544 -3.57 2.71 4.26
C SER A 544 -4.98 2.25 3.91
N ALA A 545 -5.08 1.29 2.99
CA ALA A 545 -6.26 0.46 2.81
C ALA A 545 -5.97 -0.96 3.33
N MET A 546 -7.00 -1.80 3.46
CA MET A 546 -6.87 -3.15 4.03
C MET A 546 -8.12 -4.00 3.80
N TYR A 547 -7.90 -5.31 3.64
CA TYR A 547 -8.90 -6.36 3.75
C TYR A 547 -8.78 -7.11 5.09
N HIS A 548 -9.89 -7.19 5.84
CA HIS A 548 -9.95 -7.93 7.08
C HIS A 548 -10.60 -9.31 6.90
N ILE A 549 -9.79 -10.37 6.95
CA ILE A 549 -10.22 -11.76 6.77
C ILE A 549 -11.30 -12.22 7.78
N LEU A 550 -11.29 -11.73 9.02
CA LEU A 550 -12.20 -12.20 10.08
C LEU A 550 -13.60 -11.59 9.99
N PHE A 551 -13.76 -10.48 9.26
CA PHE A 551 -15.04 -9.81 9.07
C PHE A 551 -15.46 -9.75 7.60
N ASN A 552 -14.60 -10.23 6.70
CA ASN A 552 -14.78 -10.15 5.26
C ASN A 552 -15.15 -8.72 4.85
N ASP A 553 -14.31 -7.75 5.24
CA ASP A 553 -14.51 -6.34 4.95
C ASP A 553 -13.27 -5.71 4.33
N ILE A 554 -13.49 -4.60 3.62
CA ILE A 554 -12.46 -3.73 3.05
C ILE A 554 -12.61 -2.34 3.64
N THR A 555 -11.50 -1.72 4.05
CA THR A 555 -11.51 -0.42 4.71
C THR A 555 -10.65 0.61 3.96
N PHE A 556 -11.26 1.76 3.64
CA PHE A 556 -10.63 2.92 3.00
C PHE A 556 -10.82 4.16 3.89
N PRO A 557 -9.87 4.49 4.77
CA PRO A 557 -9.95 5.63 5.68
C PRO A 557 -10.07 6.99 5.01
N ALA A 558 -10.68 7.94 5.70
CA ALA A 558 -10.87 9.32 5.24
C ALA A 558 -9.56 10.00 4.84
N ALA A 559 -8.49 9.80 5.62
CA ALA A 559 -7.18 10.37 5.33
C ALA A 559 -6.48 9.70 4.14
N PHE A 560 -6.86 8.49 3.76
CA PHE A 560 -6.34 7.83 2.56
C PHE A 560 -7.01 8.35 1.28
N LEU A 561 -8.27 8.78 1.36
CA LEU A 561 -9.06 9.34 0.27
C LEU A 561 -8.73 10.83 0.00
N GLN A 562 -7.48 11.11 -0.34
CA GLN A 562 -7.00 12.45 -0.71
C GLN A 562 -5.98 12.39 -1.85
N THR A 563 -5.68 13.54 -2.46
CA THR A 563 -4.69 13.68 -3.54
C THR A 563 -3.31 13.18 -3.08
N PRO A 564 -2.56 12.43 -3.92
CA PRO A 564 -2.85 12.07 -5.32
C PRO A 564 -3.65 10.76 -5.50
N ILE A 565 -4.04 10.07 -4.43
CA ILE A 565 -4.71 8.77 -4.50
C ILE A 565 -6.18 8.90 -4.94
N PHE A 566 -6.86 9.92 -4.44
CA PHE A 566 -8.26 10.18 -4.77
C PHE A 566 -8.55 11.68 -4.71
N ASP A 567 -9.28 12.19 -5.70
CA ASP A 567 -9.80 13.55 -5.68
C ASP A 567 -11.14 13.62 -6.42
N GLN A 568 -12.15 14.23 -5.82
CA GLN A 568 -13.48 14.29 -6.43
C GLN A 568 -13.55 15.21 -7.66
N TYR A 569 -12.57 16.10 -7.83
CA TYR A 569 -12.55 17.11 -8.88
C TYR A 569 -11.69 16.73 -10.08
N VAL A 570 -11.03 15.56 -10.06
CA VAL A 570 -10.22 15.08 -11.18
C VAL A 570 -11.00 14.09 -12.06
N PRO A 571 -10.60 13.91 -13.34
CA PRO A 571 -11.23 12.93 -14.23
C PRO A 571 -11.16 11.51 -13.67
N MET A 572 -12.16 10.69 -13.98
CA MET A 572 -12.32 9.38 -13.35
C MET A 572 -11.25 8.38 -13.77
N TYR A 573 -10.64 8.51 -14.95
CA TYR A 573 -9.49 7.68 -15.32
C TYR A 573 -8.33 7.80 -14.30
N LEU A 574 -8.14 8.96 -13.67
CA LEU A 574 -7.12 9.12 -12.62
C LEU A 574 -7.53 8.40 -11.34
N ASN A 575 -8.78 8.61 -10.88
CA ASN A 575 -9.29 7.96 -9.67
C ASN A 575 -9.30 6.44 -9.83
N TYR A 576 -9.75 5.90 -10.96
CA TYR A 576 -9.73 4.47 -11.23
C TYR A 576 -8.30 3.92 -11.35
N GLY A 577 -7.37 4.66 -11.97
CA GLY A 577 -5.96 4.28 -12.04
C GLY A 577 -5.25 4.30 -10.68
N ALA A 578 -5.73 5.10 -9.73
CA ALA A 578 -5.17 5.22 -8.38
C ALA A 578 -6.00 4.44 -7.34
N ILE A 579 -6.96 5.09 -6.67
CA ILE A 579 -7.76 4.42 -5.64
C ILE A 579 -8.54 3.21 -6.21
N GLY A 580 -8.94 3.22 -7.48
CA GLY A 580 -9.62 2.08 -8.09
C GLY A 580 -8.73 0.83 -8.14
N PHE A 581 -7.46 0.97 -8.49
CA PHE A 581 -6.47 -0.10 -8.39
C PHE A 581 -6.37 -0.65 -6.96
N VAL A 582 -6.25 0.25 -5.96
CA VAL A 582 -6.20 -0.16 -4.54
C VAL A 582 -7.49 -0.84 -4.10
N MET A 583 -8.66 -0.36 -4.53
CA MET A 583 -9.94 -0.99 -4.24
C MET A 583 -10.02 -2.42 -4.79
N GLY A 584 -9.54 -2.63 -6.02
CA GLY A 584 -9.48 -3.96 -6.62
C GLY A 584 -8.45 -4.88 -5.94
N HIS A 585 -7.32 -4.32 -5.51
CA HIS A 585 -6.30 -5.02 -4.73
C HIS A 585 -6.90 -5.56 -3.41
N GLU A 586 -7.55 -4.71 -2.60
CA GLU A 586 -8.16 -5.14 -1.33
C GLU A 586 -9.30 -6.16 -1.53
N ILE A 587 -10.13 -5.99 -2.57
CA ILE A 587 -11.18 -6.97 -2.89
C ILE A 587 -10.56 -8.33 -3.25
N THR A 588 -9.43 -8.35 -3.94
CA THR A 588 -8.76 -9.59 -4.36
C THR A 588 -8.20 -10.38 -3.17
N HIS A 589 -7.77 -9.72 -2.10
CA HIS A 589 -7.33 -10.42 -0.87
C HIS A 589 -8.39 -11.36 -0.28
N SER A 590 -9.66 -11.17 -0.61
CA SER A 590 -10.73 -12.12 -0.24
C SER A 590 -10.52 -13.54 -0.79
N LEU A 591 -9.70 -13.71 -1.84
CA LEU A 591 -9.41 -14.98 -2.49
C LEU A 591 -7.94 -15.44 -2.35
N GLY A 592 -7.12 -14.74 -1.56
CA GLY A 592 -5.72 -15.14 -1.30
C GLY A 592 -5.59 -16.48 -0.55
N ASP A 593 -4.37 -17.01 -0.42
CA ASP A 593 -4.13 -18.36 0.13
C ASP A 593 -4.74 -18.63 1.51
N ARG A 594 -4.71 -17.63 2.40
CA ARG A 594 -5.34 -17.73 3.72
C ARG A 594 -6.85 -17.53 3.61
N SER A 595 -7.27 -16.54 2.85
CA SER A 595 -8.67 -16.13 2.73
C SER A 595 -9.54 -17.13 1.98
N ARG A 596 -9.02 -17.88 0.99
CA ARG A 596 -9.79 -18.89 0.24
C ARG A 596 -10.35 -20.03 1.12
N ASN A 597 -9.74 -20.23 2.29
CA ASN A 597 -10.13 -21.24 3.27
C ASN A 597 -11.08 -20.71 4.36
N VAL A 598 -11.72 -19.56 4.10
CA VAL A 598 -12.59 -18.86 5.03
C VAL A 598 -13.85 -18.40 4.29
N ASP A 599 -15.03 -18.73 4.82
CA ASP A 599 -16.33 -18.30 4.27
C ASP A 599 -16.65 -16.82 4.53
N MET A 600 -17.84 -16.38 4.08
CA MET A 600 -18.31 -15.00 4.25
C MET A 600 -18.56 -14.58 5.71
N ASP A 601 -18.75 -15.55 6.61
CA ASP A 601 -18.99 -15.33 8.04
C ASP A 601 -17.69 -15.52 8.87
N ALA A 602 -16.58 -15.75 8.17
CA ALA A 602 -15.25 -16.03 8.67
C ALA A 602 -15.07 -17.38 9.38
N HIS A 603 -15.85 -18.40 9.00
CA HIS A 603 -15.59 -19.78 9.41
C HIS A 603 -14.55 -20.41 8.50
N LYS A 604 -13.61 -21.16 9.11
CA LYS A 604 -12.60 -21.92 8.36
C LYS A 604 -13.26 -23.10 7.63
N VAL A 605 -13.37 -23.02 6.31
CA VAL A 605 -13.98 -24.05 5.45
C VAL A 605 -13.36 -24.01 4.06
N SER A 606 -13.21 -25.17 3.40
CA SER A 606 -12.81 -25.21 1.99
C SER A 606 -13.98 -24.79 1.11
N LEU A 607 -13.88 -23.62 0.49
CA LEU A 607 -14.91 -23.10 -0.42
C LEU A 607 -14.82 -23.67 -1.83
N TRP A 608 -13.65 -24.21 -2.19
CA TRP A 608 -13.33 -24.68 -3.53
C TRP A 608 -13.20 -26.21 -3.56
N THR A 609 -13.45 -26.81 -4.72
CA THR A 609 -13.10 -28.21 -4.98
C THR A 609 -11.59 -28.36 -5.18
N ASN A 610 -11.09 -29.59 -5.08
CA ASN A 610 -9.66 -29.85 -5.27
C ASN A 610 -9.20 -29.47 -6.67
N GLU A 611 -10.03 -29.67 -7.70
CA GLU A 611 -9.70 -29.31 -9.08
C GLU A 611 -9.50 -27.79 -9.23
N THR A 612 -10.35 -26.98 -8.61
CA THR A 612 -10.19 -25.52 -8.60
C THR A 612 -8.97 -25.10 -7.78
N ILE A 613 -8.66 -25.80 -6.68
CA ILE A 613 -7.46 -25.53 -5.87
C ILE A 613 -6.19 -25.81 -6.67
N ASP A 614 -6.10 -26.97 -7.33
CA ASP A 614 -4.95 -27.33 -8.16
C ASP A 614 -4.78 -26.35 -9.34
N ALA A 615 -5.89 -25.94 -9.95
CA ALA A 615 -5.89 -24.95 -11.03
C ALA A 615 -5.44 -23.55 -10.56
N PHE A 616 -5.80 -23.16 -9.33
CA PHE A 616 -5.33 -21.93 -8.69
C PHE A 616 -3.83 -22.01 -8.36
N ASP A 617 -3.40 -23.08 -7.71
CA ASP A 617 -2.02 -23.26 -7.29
C ASP A 617 -1.07 -23.30 -8.50
N LYS A 618 -1.48 -23.92 -9.62
CA LYS A 618 -0.72 -23.87 -10.90
C LYS A 618 -0.53 -22.45 -11.44
N ARG A 619 -1.54 -21.58 -11.33
CA ARG A 619 -1.46 -20.19 -11.80
C ARG A 619 -0.62 -19.32 -10.88
N LYS A 620 -0.76 -19.55 -9.58
CA LYS A 620 0.08 -18.93 -8.55
C LYS A 620 1.56 -19.26 -8.80
N GLU A 621 1.90 -20.49 -9.14
CA GLU A 621 3.27 -20.89 -9.44
C GLU A 621 3.88 -20.04 -10.57
N CYS A 622 3.13 -19.76 -11.63
CA CYS A 622 3.64 -18.90 -12.71
C CYS A 622 3.96 -17.47 -12.24
N ILE A 623 3.19 -16.93 -11.29
CA ILE A 623 3.49 -15.63 -10.66
C ILE A 623 4.73 -15.75 -9.74
N ILE A 624 4.86 -16.84 -8.99
CA ILE A 624 6.04 -17.09 -8.16
C ILE A 624 7.30 -17.14 -9.04
N GLU A 625 7.28 -17.90 -10.12
CA GLU A 625 8.37 -18.02 -11.09
C GLU A 625 8.70 -16.68 -11.75
N GLN A 626 7.69 -15.94 -12.21
CA GLN A 626 7.87 -14.61 -12.77
C GLN A 626 8.61 -13.69 -11.80
N TYR A 627 8.14 -13.61 -10.55
CA TYR A 627 8.73 -12.69 -9.58
C TYR A 627 10.06 -13.20 -9.02
N ASN A 628 10.31 -14.51 -8.97
CA ASN A 628 11.63 -15.05 -8.66
C ASN A 628 12.68 -14.62 -9.68
N ASN A 629 12.30 -14.36 -10.94
CA ASN A 629 13.26 -13.88 -11.93
C ASN A 629 13.62 -12.39 -11.75
N TYR A 630 12.85 -11.62 -10.98
CA TYR A 630 13.16 -10.22 -10.71
C TYR A 630 14.38 -10.03 -9.80
N THR A 631 15.27 -9.13 -10.19
CA THR A 631 16.43 -8.70 -9.39
C THR A 631 16.36 -7.20 -9.17
N LEU A 632 16.31 -6.77 -7.90
CA LEU A 632 16.35 -5.35 -7.57
C LEU A 632 17.80 -4.85 -7.69
N THR A 633 18.10 -4.18 -8.79
CA THR A 633 19.46 -3.76 -9.16
C THR A 633 20.14 -2.86 -8.11
N GLN A 634 19.38 -2.04 -7.38
CA GLN A 634 19.88 -1.15 -6.32
C GLN A 634 20.65 -1.90 -5.22
N VAL A 635 20.28 -3.16 -4.93
CA VAL A 635 20.92 -4.01 -3.90
C VAL A 635 21.44 -5.33 -4.46
N ASN A 636 21.27 -5.57 -5.76
CA ASN A 636 21.61 -6.81 -6.45
C ASN A 636 21.07 -8.07 -5.74
N LEU A 637 19.81 -8.01 -5.30
CA LEU A 637 19.13 -9.14 -4.67
C LEU A 637 17.97 -9.62 -5.53
N GLN A 638 17.86 -10.94 -5.62
CA GLN A 638 16.74 -11.62 -6.27
C GLN A 638 15.50 -11.53 -5.38
N MET A 639 14.36 -11.30 -6.01
CA MET A 639 13.06 -11.29 -5.36
C MET A 639 12.64 -12.71 -4.94
N ASN A 640 11.83 -12.79 -3.88
CA ASN A 640 11.22 -14.04 -3.43
C ASN A 640 9.74 -14.03 -3.82
N GLY A 641 9.41 -14.72 -4.92
CA GLY A 641 8.06 -14.87 -5.45
C GLY A 641 7.11 -15.56 -4.46
N GLU A 642 7.57 -16.59 -3.74
CA GLU A 642 6.75 -17.31 -2.74
C GLU A 642 6.32 -16.39 -1.60
N LYS A 643 7.23 -15.52 -1.14
CA LYS A 643 6.92 -14.52 -0.10
C LYS A 643 5.94 -13.47 -0.60
N THR A 644 6.05 -13.05 -1.86
CA THR A 644 5.33 -11.89 -2.40
C THR A 644 4.07 -12.23 -3.20
N GLN A 645 3.82 -13.50 -3.48
CA GLN A 645 2.77 -13.94 -4.42
C GLN A 645 1.37 -13.43 -4.07
N SER A 646 1.00 -13.36 -2.79
CA SER A 646 -0.34 -12.91 -2.38
C SER A 646 -0.58 -11.45 -2.79
N GLU A 647 0.43 -10.59 -2.59
CA GLU A 647 0.40 -9.18 -2.97
C GLU A 647 0.49 -9.01 -4.49
N ASN A 648 1.34 -9.80 -5.15
CA ASN A 648 1.51 -9.75 -6.60
C ASN A 648 0.21 -10.15 -7.33
N ILE A 649 -0.50 -11.18 -6.84
CA ILE A 649 -1.81 -11.58 -7.36
C ILE A 649 -2.82 -10.44 -7.17
N ALA A 650 -2.86 -9.83 -5.97
CA ALA A 650 -3.74 -8.72 -5.67
C ALA A 650 -3.48 -7.51 -6.58
N ASP A 651 -2.21 -7.19 -6.87
CA ASP A 651 -1.85 -6.13 -7.81
C ASP A 651 -2.27 -6.43 -9.25
N ILE A 652 -1.94 -7.64 -9.76
CA ILE A 652 -2.29 -8.04 -11.13
C ILE A 652 -3.80 -8.00 -11.34
N VAL A 653 -4.56 -8.57 -10.41
CA VAL A 653 -6.02 -8.66 -10.52
C VAL A 653 -6.65 -7.31 -10.23
N GLY A 654 -6.17 -6.55 -9.25
CA GLY A 654 -6.66 -5.22 -8.90
C GLY A 654 -6.54 -4.23 -10.06
N LEU A 655 -5.42 -4.26 -10.80
CA LEU A 655 -5.23 -3.44 -12.00
C LEU A 655 -6.27 -3.77 -13.09
N LYS A 656 -6.51 -5.07 -13.34
CA LYS A 656 -7.50 -5.54 -14.31
C LYS A 656 -8.91 -5.11 -13.91
N GLN A 657 -9.29 -5.34 -12.66
CA GLN A 657 -10.62 -4.98 -12.15
C GLN A 657 -10.87 -3.47 -12.28
N ALA A 658 -9.89 -2.65 -11.89
CA ALA A 658 -10.00 -1.19 -11.95
C ALA A 658 -10.12 -0.68 -13.38
N PHE A 659 -9.33 -1.23 -14.32
CA PHE A 659 -9.36 -0.83 -15.72
C PHE A 659 -10.70 -1.17 -16.39
N PHE A 660 -11.21 -2.40 -16.22
CA PHE A 660 -12.50 -2.78 -16.77
C PHE A 660 -13.67 -2.04 -16.09
N ALA A 661 -13.55 -1.72 -14.81
CA ALA A 661 -14.54 -0.90 -14.12
C ALA A 661 -14.56 0.54 -14.67
N TYR A 662 -13.38 1.09 -14.98
CA TYR A 662 -13.26 2.37 -15.65
C TYR A 662 -13.90 2.36 -17.04
N GLN A 663 -13.57 1.39 -17.89
CA GLN A 663 -14.14 1.30 -19.25
C GLN A 663 -15.67 1.25 -19.20
N LYS A 664 -16.24 0.40 -18.33
CA LYS A 664 -17.69 0.29 -18.14
C LYS A 664 -18.32 1.58 -17.62
N TRP A 665 -17.65 2.28 -16.71
CA TRP A 665 -18.09 3.58 -16.23
C TRP A 665 -18.08 4.62 -17.37
N ALA A 666 -17.02 4.67 -18.17
CA ALA A 666 -16.86 5.60 -19.28
C ALA A 666 -17.89 5.38 -20.41
N GLU A 667 -18.26 4.12 -20.68
CA GLU A 667 -19.33 3.77 -21.64
C GLU A 667 -20.68 4.40 -21.28
N THR A 668 -20.97 4.49 -19.98
CA THR A 668 -22.24 5.01 -19.44
C THR A 668 -22.19 6.52 -19.15
N HIS A 669 -21.00 7.13 -19.10
CA HIS A 669 -20.77 8.54 -18.76
C HIS A 669 -20.04 9.31 -19.87
N LYS A 670 -20.54 9.21 -21.10
CA LYS A 670 -19.93 9.86 -22.28
C LYS A 670 -19.78 11.37 -22.07
N ASN A 671 -18.62 11.90 -22.45
CA ASN A 671 -18.23 13.32 -22.37
C ASN A 671 -18.13 13.90 -20.94
N VAL A 672 -18.07 13.06 -19.90
CA VAL A 672 -17.83 13.51 -18.52
C VAL A 672 -16.33 13.63 -18.24
N ASP A 673 -15.53 12.68 -18.72
CA ASP A 673 -14.08 12.67 -18.52
C ASP A 673 -13.38 13.67 -19.45
N LYS A 674 -13.04 14.82 -18.88
CA LYS A 674 -12.26 15.86 -19.54
C LYS A 674 -10.78 15.53 -19.55
N LYS A 675 -10.07 16.03 -20.57
CA LYS A 675 -8.61 15.87 -20.69
C LYS A 675 -7.86 16.77 -19.71
N LEU A 676 -6.69 16.33 -19.27
CA LEU A 676 -5.78 17.16 -18.48
C LEU A 676 -4.99 18.14 -19.35
N PRO A 677 -4.83 19.41 -18.92
CA PRO A 677 -4.06 20.40 -19.65
C PRO A 677 -2.59 19.96 -19.78
N GLY A 678 -2.00 20.13 -20.97
CA GLY A 678 -0.62 19.70 -21.26
C GLY A 678 -0.42 18.19 -21.47
N LEU A 679 -1.46 17.38 -21.28
CA LEU A 679 -1.43 15.92 -21.46
C LEU A 679 -2.47 15.43 -22.49
N THR A 680 -2.99 16.33 -23.33
CA THR A 680 -4.05 16.07 -24.32
C THR A 680 -3.69 15.04 -25.40
N LYS A 681 -2.39 14.74 -25.55
CA LYS A 681 -1.87 13.70 -26.45
C LYS A 681 -2.14 12.28 -25.95
N TYR A 682 -2.38 12.10 -24.66
CA TYR A 682 -2.66 10.78 -24.08
C TYR A 682 -4.16 10.52 -24.09
N SER A 683 -4.56 9.30 -24.42
CA SER A 683 -5.94 8.84 -24.27
C SER A 683 -6.31 8.71 -22.78
N ALA A 684 -7.61 8.63 -22.48
CA ALA A 684 -8.05 8.42 -21.10
C ALA A 684 -7.56 7.06 -20.54
N GLU A 685 -7.49 6.02 -21.38
CA GLU A 685 -6.92 4.72 -21.00
C GLU A 685 -5.41 4.79 -20.73
N GLN A 686 -4.65 5.55 -21.53
CA GLN A 686 -3.23 5.79 -21.27
C GLN A 686 -3.05 6.57 -19.96
N MET A 687 -3.90 7.58 -19.72
CA MET A 687 -3.88 8.37 -18.50
C MET A 687 -4.24 7.55 -17.24
N PHE A 688 -5.12 6.55 -17.36
CA PHE A 688 -5.37 5.57 -16.30
C PHE A 688 -4.06 4.86 -15.91
N PHE A 689 -3.34 4.29 -16.87
CA PHE A 689 -2.10 3.55 -16.59
C PHE A 689 -0.97 4.47 -16.11
N LEU A 690 -0.88 5.68 -16.67
CA LEU A 690 0.07 6.69 -16.21
C LEU A 690 -0.15 7.04 -14.74
N ASN A 691 -1.40 7.21 -14.31
CA ASN A 691 -1.70 7.52 -12.91
C ASN A 691 -1.50 6.30 -11.99
N PHE A 692 -1.79 5.09 -12.47
CA PHE A 692 -1.44 3.83 -11.79
C PHE A 692 0.06 3.75 -11.49
N GLY A 693 0.91 4.02 -12.49
CA GLY A 693 2.35 4.09 -12.28
C GLY A 693 2.75 5.23 -11.33
N HIS A 694 2.18 6.42 -11.54
CA HIS A 694 2.51 7.63 -10.78
C HIS A 694 2.31 7.49 -9.26
N ILE A 695 1.20 6.90 -8.82
CA ILE A 695 0.94 6.73 -7.37
C ILE A 695 1.90 5.74 -6.70
N CYS A 696 2.53 4.87 -7.49
CA CYS A 696 3.51 3.88 -7.06
C CYS A 696 4.96 4.37 -7.22
N CYS A 697 5.20 5.61 -7.66
CA CYS A 697 6.56 6.15 -7.73
C CYS A 697 7.18 6.29 -6.33
N THR A 698 8.33 5.66 -6.15
CA THR A 698 9.09 5.66 -4.91
C THR A 698 10.59 5.77 -5.20
N LYS A 699 11.29 6.57 -4.39
CA LYS A 699 12.74 6.64 -4.31
C LYS A 699 13.16 6.11 -2.94
N MET A 700 14.07 5.16 -2.92
CA MET A 700 14.39 4.40 -1.71
C MET A 700 15.87 4.53 -1.35
N SER A 701 16.18 4.54 -0.04
CA SER A 701 17.53 4.35 0.44
C SER A 701 17.97 2.90 0.18
N VAL A 702 19.28 2.64 0.23
CA VAL A 702 19.79 1.26 0.12
C VAL A 702 19.24 0.38 1.25
N GLY A 703 19.10 0.95 2.46
CA GLY A 703 18.50 0.26 3.61
C GLY A 703 17.03 -0.12 3.38
N ALA A 704 16.22 0.81 2.85
CA ALA A 704 14.85 0.52 2.45
C ALA A 704 14.79 -0.58 1.38
N ALA A 705 15.64 -0.52 0.36
CA ALA A 705 15.70 -1.55 -0.69
C ALA A 705 16.02 -2.94 -0.14
N TYR A 706 16.97 -3.08 0.79
CA TYR A 706 17.21 -4.34 1.49
C TYR A 706 15.99 -4.79 2.29
N SER A 707 15.33 -3.86 3.00
CA SER A 707 14.15 -4.18 3.81
C SER A 707 12.99 -4.71 2.95
N TYR A 708 12.72 -4.10 1.79
CA TYR A 708 11.71 -4.59 0.85
C TYR A 708 12.00 -6.02 0.41
N VAL A 709 13.20 -6.29 -0.09
CA VAL A 709 13.53 -7.62 -0.64
C VAL A 709 13.54 -8.69 0.44
N LEU A 710 14.04 -8.40 1.64
CA LEU A 710 14.21 -9.40 2.70
C LEU A 710 12.98 -9.55 3.60
N LYS A 711 12.31 -8.46 3.98
CA LYS A 711 11.28 -8.47 5.03
C LYS A 711 9.86 -8.22 4.54
N ASP A 712 9.67 -7.32 3.59
CA ASP A 712 8.32 -6.92 3.14
C ASP A 712 7.65 -8.07 2.34
N THR A 713 6.34 -8.22 2.50
CA THR A 713 5.52 -9.13 1.71
C THR A 713 5.11 -8.54 0.37
N HIS A 714 5.21 -7.22 0.20
CA HIS A 714 5.02 -6.57 -1.09
C HIS A 714 6.31 -6.59 -1.91
N SER A 715 6.14 -6.71 -3.22
CA SER A 715 7.25 -6.44 -4.14
C SER A 715 7.66 -4.96 -4.12
N PRO A 716 8.92 -4.62 -4.42
CA PRO A 716 9.36 -3.25 -4.65
C PRO A 716 8.50 -2.54 -5.71
N PRO A 717 8.36 -1.20 -5.64
CA PRO A 717 7.44 -0.46 -6.50
C PRO A 717 7.67 -0.63 -8.00
N GLU A 718 8.92 -0.81 -8.44
CA GLU A 718 9.27 -1.15 -9.82
C GLU A 718 8.51 -2.40 -10.31
N PHE A 719 8.52 -3.47 -9.53
CA PHE A 719 7.88 -4.74 -9.89
C PHE A 719 6.37 -4.73 -9.63
N ARG A 720 5.87 -3.87 -8.74
CA ARG A 720 4.43 -3.60 -8.58
C ARG A 720 3.83 -2.82 -9.76
N ILE A 721 4.64 -2.17 -10.58
CA ILE A 721 4.19 -1.51 -11.82
C ILE A 721 4.43 -2.43 -13.02
N ASN A 722 5.67 -2.90 -13.20
CA ASN A 722 6.05 -3.69 -14.35
C ASN A 722 5.45 -5.11 -14.33
N GLY A 723 5.28 -5.72 -13.15
CA GLY A 723 4.68 -7.05 -13.02
C GLY A 723 3.21 -7.09 -13.47
N PRO A 724 2.32 -6.26 -12.92
CA PRO A 724 0.92 -6.18 -13.35
C PRO A 724 0.73 -5.82 -14.83
N THR A 725 1.45 -4.83 -15.34
CA THR A 725 1.37 -4.40 -16.75
C THR A 725 1.89 -5.46 -17.71
N SER A 726 2.94 -6.20 -17.34
CA SER A 726 3.43 -7.34 -18.13
C SER A 726 2.38 -8.46 -18.29
N ASN A 727 1.49 -8.60 -17.31
CA ASN A 727 0.42 -9.61 -17.26
C ASN A 727 -0.93 -9.10 -17.79
N PHE A 728 -0.98 -7.95 -18.48
CA PHE A 728 -2.23 -7.34 -18.91
C PHE A 728 -2.25 -6.97 -20.39
N VAL A 729 -2.98 -7.75 -21.19
CA VAL A 729 -3.08 -7.53 -22.65
C VAL A 729 -3.67 -6.16 -23.02
N GLU A 730 -4.56 -5.61 -22.20
CA GLU A 730 -5.09 -4.25 -22.44
C GLU A 730 -4.01 -3.19 -22.31
N PHE A 731 -3.01 -3.38 -21.45
CA PHE A 731 -1.87 -2.47 -21.39
C PHE A 731 -1.10 -2.48 -22.73
N ASP A 732 -0.83 -3.67 -23.28
CA ASP A 732 -0.16 -3.82 -24.57
C ASP A 732 -0.96 -3.13 -25.69
N ARG A 733 -2.29 -3.28 -25.70
CA ARG A 733 -3.18 -2.58 -26.65
C ARG A 733 -3.12 -1.07 -26.50
N VAL A 734 -3.16 -0.56 -25.26
CA VAL A 734 -3.26 0.88 -24.97
C VAL A 734 -1.97 1.64 -25.29
N PHE A 735 -0.82 0.96 -25.26
CA PHE A 735 0.49 1.53 -25.60
C PHE A 735 1.06 1.00 -26.92
N ASP A 736 0.29 0.23 -27.70
CA ASP A 736 0.70 -0.36 -28.98
C ASP A 736 1.99 -1.21 -28.89
N CYS A 737 2.16 -1.92 -27.77
CA CYS A 737 3.33 -2.77 -27.53
C CYS A 737 3.33 -4.00 -28.44
N GLN A 738 4.44 -4.24 -29.14
CA GLN A 738 4.53 -5.35 -30.07
C GLN A 738 4.65 -6.70 -29.34
N PRO A 739 4.04 -7.78 -29.87
CA PRO A 739 4.27 -9.13 -29.36
C PRO A 739 5.76 -9.49 -29.44
N GLY A 740 6.37 -9.83 -28.30
CA GLY A 740 7.76 -10.29 -28.25
C GLY A 740 8.82 -9.18 -28.25
N GLN A 741 8.46 -7.91 -28.11
CA GLN A 741 9.44 -6.93 -27.59
C GLN A 741 9.75 -7.31 -26.14
N ASP A 742 11.02 -7.58 -25.86
CA ASP A 742 11.52 -8.08 -24.57
C ASP A 742 11.02 -7.22 -23.40
N LYS A 743 9.96 -7.68 -22.74
CA LYS A 743 9.60 -7.17 -21.41
C LYS A 743 10.67 -7.65 -20.43
N HIS A 744 11.11 -6.77 -19.52
CA HIS A 744 12.30 -6.97 -18.70
C HIS A 744 12.48 -8.38 -18.10
N ILE A 745 13.75 -8.82 -18.19
CA ILE A 745 14.38 -10.02 -17.66
C ILE A 745 14.16 -11.29 -18.50
N SER A 746 15.04 -11.48 -19.48
CA SER A 746 15.48 -12.78 -20.01
C SER A 746 14.41 -13.89 -19.95
N TRP A 747 13.36 -13.82 -20.77
CA TRP A 747 12.80 -15.02 -21.37
C TRP A 747 12.05 -14.75 -22.68
N THR A 748 12.54 -15.44 -23.71
CA THR A 748 11.90 -15.69 -25.00
C THR A 748 10.97 -16.91 -24.89
N SER A 749 9.68 -16.71 -24.66
CA SER A 749 8.65 -17.68 -25.07
C SER A 749 7.34 -16.94 -25.34
N PRO A 750 6.82 -16.94 -26.58
CA PRO A 750 5.53 -16.32 -26.91
C PRO A 750 4.32 -16.97 -26.22
N PHE A 751 4.49 -18.07 -25.48
CA PHE A 751 3.38 -18.94 -25.04
C PHE A 751 2.99 -18.84 -23.56
N ASP A 752 3.73 -18.13 -22.70
CA ASP A 752 3.47 -18.13 -21.25
C ASP A 752 3.42 -16.72 -20.64
N LYS A 753 2.59 -15.82 -21.20
CA LYS A 753 2.00 -14.75 -20.36
C LYS A 753 1.06 -15.45 -19.38
N VAL A 754 0.94 -14.99 -18.12
CA VAL A 754 -0.11 -15.46 -17.18
C VAL A 754 -1.48 -15.00 -17.70
N HIS A 755 -1.94 -15.64 -18.75
CA HIS A 755 -3.32 -15.64 -19.17
C HIS A 755 -4.07 -16.57 -18.23
N GLY A 756 -5.21 -16.09 -17.72
CA GLY A 756 -6.14 -16.99 -17.06
C GLY A 756 -6.21 -16.95 -15.55
N ILE A 757 -5.80 -15.90 -14.83
CA ILE A 757 -6.44 -15.71 -13.51
C ILE A 757 -7.90 -15.27 -13.71
N PHE A 758 -8.26 -14.45 -14.72
CA PHE A 758 -9.67 -14.06 -14.94
C PHE A 758 -10.08 -13.54 -16.35
N ASN A 759 -9.23 -13.56 -17.38
CA ASN A 759 -9.64 -13.27 -18.77
C ASN A 759 -9.01 -14.30 -19.71
N ASP A 760 -9.83 -15.00 -20.48
CA ASP A 760 -9.39 -15.89 -21.56
C ASP A 760 -9.98 -15.38 -22.88
N GLU A 761 -9.10 -14.90 -23.76
CA GLU A 761 -9.32 -14.92 -25.21
C GLU A 761 -8.16 -15.69 -25.83
N MET A 762 -8.26 -17.02 -25.94
CA MET A 762 -7.67 -17.86 -27.02
C MET A 762 -7.88 -19.36 -26.77
N GLU A 763 -9.13 -19.81 -26.61
CA GLU A 763 -9.43 -21.26 -26.49
C GLU A 763 -9.37 -22.01 -27.84
N LEU A 764 -9.20 -21.30 -28.97
CA LEU A 764 -9.15 -21.92 -30.31
C LEU A 764 -7.76 -22.50 -30.65
N ALA A 765 -6.69 -21.92 -30.11
CA ALA A 765 -5.31 -22.37 -30.35
C ALA A 765 -4.98 -23.62 -29.53
N ASP A 766 -5.43 -23.70 -28.28
CA ASP A 766 -5.22 -24.85 -27.41
C ASP A 766 -5.97 -26.10 -27.90
N LYS A 767 -7.19 -25.93 -28.42
CA LYS A 767 -7.94 -27.04 -29.05
C LYS A 767 -7.25 -27.55 -30.31
N LEU A 768 -6.60 -26.68 -31.09
CA LEU A 768 -5.80 -27.08 -32.26
C LEU A 768 -4.49 -27.78 -31.85
N CYS A 769 -3.78 -27.28 -30.84
CA CYS A 769 -2.53 -27.87 -30.37
C CYS A 769 -2.73 -29.25 -29.70
N LEU A 770 -3.82 -29.45 -28.96
CA LEU A 770 -4.19 -30.76 -28.42
C LEU A 770 -4.57 -31.75 -29.53
N HIS A 771 -5.28 -31.31 -30.56
CA HIS A 771 -5.60 -32.17 -31.71
C HIS A 771 -4.35 -32.53 -32.52
N VAL A 772 -3.42 -31.59 -32.74
CA VAL A 772 -2.16 -31.83 -33.46
C VAL A 772 -1.21 -32.72 -32.66
N ARG A 773 -1.12 -32.58 -31.33
CA ARG A 773 -0.32 -33.49 -30.48
C ARG A 773 -0.93 -34.89 -30.40
N HIS A 774 -2.26 -35.02 -30.36
CA HIS A 774 -2.91 -36.33 -30.42
C HIS A 774 -2.75 -37.01 -31.78
N LEU A 775 -2.90 -36.27 -32.89
CA LEU A 775 -2.62 -36.76 -34.25
C LEU A 775 -1.15 -37.17 -34.43
N SER A 776 -0.21 -36.41 -33.84
CA SER A 776 1.22 -36.77 -33.84
C SER A 776 1.49 -38.07 -33.08
N SER A 777 0.81 -38.30 -31.93
CA SER A 777 0.99 -39.55 -31.17
C SER A 777 0.32 -40.77 -31.83
N CYS A 778 -0.77 -40.55 -32.57
CA CYS A 778 -1.45 -41.58 -33.36
C CYS A 778 -0.68 -41.95 -34.64
N LEU A 779 0.05 -41.01 -35.23
CA LEU A 779 0.85 -41.26 -36.44
C LEU A 779 2.18 -41.94 -36.11
N THR A 780 2.71 -41.81 -34.88
CA THR A 780 3.90 -42.54 -34.42
C THR A 780 3.66 -44.02 -34.08
N SER A 781 2.41 -44.47 -33.94
CA SER A 781 2.07 -45.88 -33.67
C SER A 781 1.73 -46.70 -34.92
N ILE A 782 1.73 -46.09 -36.11
CA ILE A 782 1.52 -46.78 -37.38
C ILE A 782 2.88 -46.90 -38.08
N SER A 783 3.44 -48.11 -38.09
CA SER A 783 4.77 -48.45 -38.59
C SER A 783 4.85 -48.51 -40.13
N ILE A 784 4.60 -47.39 -40.82
CA ILE A 784 4.91 -47.30 -42.26
C ILE A 784 5.46 -45.90 -42.53
N PHE A 785 6.67 -45.85 -43.12
CA PHE A 785 7.47 -44.69 -43.54
C PHE A 785 8.60 -44.22 -42.60
N ASN A 786 9.74 -44.91 -42.72
CA ASN A 786 11.08 -44.32 -42.72
C ASN A 786 11.59 -44.53 -44.16
N PRO A 787 12.26 -43.59 -44.89
CA PRO A 787 13.12 -42.52 -44.39
C PRO A 787 12.92 -41.14 -45.06
N LEU A 788 13.03 -40.06 -44.27
CA LEU A 788 13.46 -38.74 -44.76
C LEU A 788 14.16 -37.95 -43.64
N GLU A 789 15.02 -38.65 -42.92
CA GLU A 789 16.08 -38.04 -42.11
C GLU A 789 17.19 -37.59 -43.07
N ARG A 790 17.09 -36.34 -43.53
CA ARG A 790 18.12 -35.44 -44.11
C ARG A 790 17.47 -34.55 -45.15
N THR A 791 16.97 -33.41 -44.72
CA THR A 791 17.17 -32.07 -45.32
C THR A 791 16.42 -31.07 -44.43
N ILE A 792 16.98 -30.80 -43.24
CA ILE A 792 16.63 -29.61 -42.47
C ILE A 792 17.92 -28.81 -42.40
N HIS A 793 18.09 -27.89 -43.34
CA HIS A 793 18.80 -26.64 -43.13
C HIS A 793 18.42 -25.71 -44.30
N SER A 794 17.83 -24.57 -43.95
CA SER A 794 17.26 -23.53 -44.81
C SER A 794 15.88 -23.86 -45.42
N LEU A 795 14.82 -23.32 -44.80
CA LEU A 795 13.64 -22.68 -45.43
C LEU A 795 12.64 -22.22 -44.36
N ASP A 796 11.87 -21.19 -44.71
CA ASP A 796 11.05 -20.32 -43.85
C ASP A 796 9.77 -21.00 -43.30
N ALA A 797 9.37 -20.68 -42.08
CA ALA A 797 8.39 -21.44 -41.29
C ALA A 797 6.91 -21.20 -41.70
N GLU A 798 6.59 -20.10 -42.38
CA GLU A 798 5.21 -19.79 -42.78
C GLU A 798 4.77 -20.51 -44.07
N GLN A 799 5.64 -20.69 -45.06
CA GLN A 799 5.26 -21.34 -46.33
C GLN A 799 5.16 -22.87 -46.21
N THR A 800 5.92 -23.47 -45.29
CA THR A 800 5.95 -24.92 -45.11
C THR A 800 4.63 -25.43 -44.54
N THR A 801 4.02 -24.68 -43.61
CA THR A 801 2.75 -25.05 -42.95
C THR A 801 1.57 -25.02 -43.92
N PHE A 802 1.54 -24.08 -44.87
CA PHE A 802 0.48 -23.98 -45.87
C PHE A 802 0.56 -25.10 -46.93
N MET A 803 1.78 -25.49 -47.33
CA MET A 803 1.99 -26.63 -48.23
C MET A 803 1.62 -27.97 -47.58
N TRP A 804 1.93 -28.19 -46.30
CA TRP A 804 1.54 -29.41 -45.59
C TRP A 804 0.03 -29.51 -45.39
N PHE A 805 -0.65 -28.38 -45.16
CA PHE A 805 -2.11 -28.35 -45.07
C PHE A 805 -2.77 -28.69 -46.42
N GLN A 806 -2.27 -28.15 -47.53
CA GLN A 806 -2.78 -28.51 -48.87
C GLN A 806 -2.49 -29.97 -49.23
N LEU A 807 -1.31 -30.50 -48.90
CA LEU A 807 -0.96 -31.90 -49.16
C LEU A 807 -1.82 -32.85 -48.31
N PHE A 808 -2.10 -32.50 -47.06
CA PHE A 808 -2.95 -33.27 -46.15
C PHE A 808 -4.42 -33.28 -46.63
N VAL A 809 -4.92 -32.15 -47.12
CA VAL A 809 -6.27 -32.03 -47.71
C VAL A 809 -6.37 -32.81 -49.03
N GLU A 810 -5.34 -32.79 -49.90
CA GLU A 810 -5.31 -33.61 -51.11
C GLU A 810 -5.24 -35.12 -50.81
N ILE A 811 -4.51 -35.54 -49.77
CA ILE A 811 -4.42 -36.94 -49.34
C ILE A 811 -5.77 -37.41 -48.78
N LEU A 812 -6.45 -36.59 -47.98
CA LEU A 812 -7.79 -36.88 -47.46
C LEU A 812 -8.87 -36.92 -48.57
N LEU A 813 -8.72 -36.10 -49.61
CA LEU A 813 -9.63 -36.11 -50.76
C LEU A 813 -9.40 -37.30 -51.70
N ARG A 814 -8.19 -37.87 -51.75
CA ARG A 814 -7.85 -39.03 -52.60
C ARG A 814 -8.03 -40.38 -51.93
N LEU A 815 -8.02 -40.45 -50.60
CA LEU A 815 -8.32 -41.68 -49.86
C LEU A 815 -9.85 -41.85 -49.75
N LYS A 816 -10.47 -42.52 -50.72
CA LYS A 816 -11.80 -43.13 -50.54
C LYS A 816 -11.71 -44.24 -49.50
N VAL A 817 -11.72 -43.87 -48.22
CA VAL A 817 -11.62 -44.80 -47.10
C VAL A 817 -12.95 -45.54 -46.95
N THR A 818 -12.94 -46.85 -47.19
CA THR A 818 -14.08 -47.74 -47.05
C THR A 818 -14.49 -47.91 -45.58
N SER A 819 -15.76 -48.23 -45.35
CA SER A 819 -16.41 -48.35 -44.03
C SER A 819 -15.69 -49.27 -43.04
N ALA A 820 -14.83 -50.17 -43.51
CA ALA A 820 -14.03 -51.07 -42.68
C ALA A 820 -12.93 -50.34 -41.87
N ALA A 821 -12.34 -49.26 -42.39
CA ALA A 821 -11.30 -48.51 -41.68
C ALA A 821 -11.86 -47.53 -40.65
N GLN A 822 -13.10 -47.06 -40.84
CA GLN A 822 -13.81 -46.26 -39.83
C GLN A 822 -14.17 -47.09 -38.58
N ASN A 823 -14.52 -48.37 -38.75
CA ASN A 823 -14.84 -49.25 -37.62
C ASN A 823 -13.60 -49.63 -36.80
N ARG A 824 -12.44 -49.82 -37.44
CA ARG A 824 -11.18 -50.08 -36.71
C ARG A 824 -10.68 -48.89 -35.90
N MET A 825 -10.81 -47.67 -36.42
CA MET A 825 -10.49 -46.45 -35.65
C MET A 825 -11.43 -46.25 -34.46
N ARG A 826 -12.71 -46.63 -34.56
CA ARG A 826 -13.65 -46.59 -33.43
C ARG A 826 -13.30 -47.60 -32.34
N GLU A 827 -12.89 -48.80 -32.69
CA GLU A 827 -12.58 -49.84 -31.71
C GLU A 827 -11.25 -49.60 -30.98
N GLU A 828 -10.23 -49.04 -31.66
CA GLU A 828 -8.91 -48.83 -31.05
C GLU A 828 -8.75 -47.46 -30.36
N CYS A 829 -9.50 -46.41 -30.74
CA CYS A 829 -9.39 -45.08 -30.10
C CYS A 829 -10.49 -44.76 -29.07
N CYS A 830 -11.57 -45.55 -28.95
CA CYS A 830 -12.68 -45.25 -28.04
C CYS A 830 -12.90 -46.27 -26.90
N SER A 831 -11.91 -47.07 -26.52
CA SER A 831 -12.09 -48.05 -25.41
C SER A 831 -11.75 -47.55 -24.00
N ASN A 832 -11.46 -46.25 -23.79
CA ASN A 832 -11.18 -45.72 -22.44
C ASN A 832 -11.83 -44.38 -22.08
N TYR A 833 -12.99 -44.04 -22.65
CA TYR A 833 -13.85 -42.98 -22.09
C TYR A 833 -15.33 -43.34 -22.26
N ALA A 834 -15.84 -44.10 -21.29
CA ALA A 834 -17.27 -44.20 -21.01
C ALA A 834 -17.52 -43.90 -19.52
N SER A 835 -17.17 -42.68 -19.09
CA SER A 835 -17.80 -41.94 -17.98
C SER A 835 -17.08 -40.61 -17.74
N ASN A 836 -17.61 -39.54 -18.36
CA ASN A 836 -17.57 -38.10 -18.02
C ASN A 836 -17.49 -37.28 -19.29
#